data_AF-A0A3A8W327-F1
#
_entry.id   AF-A0A3A8W327-F1
#
_cell.length_a   1.000
_cell.length_b   1.000
_cell.length_c   1.000
_cell.angle_alpha   90.00
_cell.angle_beta   90.00
_cell.angle_gamma   90.00
#
_symmetry.space_group_name_H-M   'P 1'
#
loop_
_entity.id
_entity.type
_entity.pdbx_description
1 polymer ?
#
loop_
_entity_poly.entity_id
_entity_poly.type
_entity_poly.pdbx_seq_one_letter_code
_entity_poly.pdbx_strand_id
1 'polypeptide(L)'
;MKKNNSFISSFIGVVILFAIISYFLDTIIMILAIGFVSILVFALLKLLISRSIKSSHMQDTFPTENNCTPTINHSEQIQKETIKRQVEILTESIQLVNNSNNLDTVLRRYLMVYNAINKLLPYTDSELRAAGYSLKEPLSETRNFIQDNRITIINQAIERNFQHELSLLKTNKGKIHKLDTLYKEMKNNENLENENLSFLENLYKETKANLTPLESTTAVTIESTQETPKVQAFDNKKTQSPCKLMDISPEISDLIWIGDGTYKNYTPSARTSISSNASSVIFATSLPDEPSVLYLDLPFSEPPADAVVERPPYSPNYKDLLPEQKWLYWKFLSTPFSQGHDVGYAFLFYYGLERHLLSGKLDKAFDVVLKLREIYDNNSFQFYSGTALTLTCIAKQRADLAEKLLYSYSQNRIAYIRMDYLLLLKYTFQIPLTAAEIIKNYQYFGFDNNRYIKSQPEMFSKSLTELIQKNFGADTINLNQHFPLDINSLPVKQERMYANDSLHDYEMPFPSFENPEMVSKISSLLTETHETVKFQLKELRKQKTGTNNDKQTVSPPKLSPIEIENIPRKIEVDFSELEEWETWDTGHIIEMFFELSRKIQAGKEILPKIEACEKSYKILKPVIKFFKQDPDGLPPSIYCREYGPSLYSRLGN
;
A
#
# COMPACT_ATOMS: atom_id res chain seq x y z
N MET A 1 34.12 -6.64 -92.29
CA MET A 1 33.74 -7.46 -91.12
C MET A 1 34.93 -7.50 -90.16
N LYS A 2 34.71 -7.17 -88.88
CA LYS A 2 35.58 -7.38 -87.70
C LYS A 2 37.04 -6.92 -87.75
N LYS A 3 37.36 -5.81 -87.06
CA LYS A 3 38.37 -5.69 -85.97
C LYS A 3 38.78 -4.22 -85.82
N ASN A 4 38.47 -3.62 -84.66
CA ASN A 4 39.34 -2.67 -83.93
C ASN A 4 38.70 -2.06 -82.66
N ASN A 5 37.76 -2.74 -81.99
CA ASN A 5 37.24 -2.30 -80.68
C ASN A 5 37.97 -2.91 -79.46
N SER A 6 39.09 -3.62 -79.66
CA SER A 6 39.78 -4.33 -78.58
C SER A 6 40.63 -3.43 -77.67
N PHE A 7 40.99 -2.23 -78.12
CA PHE A 7 41.93 -1.39 -77.36
C PHE A 7 41.21 -0.54 -76.29
N ILE A 8 40.03 0.00 -76.62
CA ILE A 8 39.24 0.85 -75.72
C ILE A 8 38.66 0.04 -74.55
N SER A 9 38.18 -1.18 -74.81
CA SER A 9 37.68 -2.06 -73.75
C SER A 9 38.79 -2.52 -72.80
N SER A 10 40.01 -2.75 -73.32
CA SER A 10 41.17 -3.11 -72.50
C SER A 10 41.63 -1.93 -71.62
N PHE A 11 41.63 -0.71 -72.17
CA PHE A 11 41.99 0.49 -71.42
C PHE A 11 41.01 0.79 -70.27
N ILE A 12 39.70 0.66 -70.51
CA ILE A 12 38.67 0.83 -69.48
C ILE A 12 38.83 -0.22 -68.37
N GLY A 13 39.12 -1.48 -68.73
CA GLY A 13 39.38 -2.54 -67.76
C GLY A 13 40.57 -2.25 -66.85
N VAL A 14 41.66 -1.69 -67.40
CA VAL A 14 42.84 -1.30 -66.62
C VAL A 14 42.53 -0.14 -65.66
N VAL A 15 41.76 0.86 -66.10
CA VAL A 15 41.38 2.01 -65.24
C VAL A 15 40.50 1.56 -64.08
N ILE A 16 39.52 0.67 -64.31
CA ILE A 16 38.65 0.13 -63.26
C ILE A 16 39.49 -0.70 -62.27
N LEU A 17 40.42 -1.53 -62.77
CA LEU A 17 41.30 -2.31 -61.92
C LEU A 17 42.19 -1.40 -61.04
N PHE A 18 42.71 -0.30 -61.60
CA PHE A 18 43.52 0.65 -60.85
C PHE A 18 42.72 1.38 -59.77
N ALA A 19 41.46 1.73 -60.04
CA ALA A 19 40.56 2.33 -59.06
C ALA A 19 40.24 1.37 -57.90
N ILE A 20 40.01 0.09 -58.21
CA ILE A 20 39.78 -0.94 -57.19
C ILE A 20 41.04 -1.13 -56.33
N ILE A 21 42.22 -1.22 -56.95
CA ILE A 21 43.49 -1.36 -56.23
C ILE A 21 43.73 -0.14 -55.32
N SER A 22 43.46 1.09 -55.81
CA SER A 22 43.59 2.30 -55.01
C SER A 22 42.66 2.29 -53.79
N TYR A 23 41.41 1.87 -53.96
CA TYR A 23 40.44 1.77 -52.86
C TYR A 23 40.88 0.76 -51.79
N PHE A 24 41.41 -0.40 -52.20
CA PHE A 24 41.94 -1.39 -51.25
C PHE A 24 43.20 -0.88 -50.54
N LEU A 25 44.08 -0.14 -51.22
CA LEU A 25 45.24 0.50 -50.61
C LEU A 25 44.85 1.51 -49.54
N ASP A 26 43.86 2.37 -49.81
CA ASP A 26 43.36 3.34 -48.83
C ASP A 26 42.73 2.65 -47.61
N THR A 27 42.01 1.55 -47.84
CA THR A 27 41.42 0.75 -46.76
C THR A 27 42.51 0.10 -45.89
N ILE A 28 43.57 -0.43 -46.50
CA ILE A 28 44.71 -1.00 -45.77
C ILE A 28 45.46 0.08 -44.98
N ILE A 29 45.68 1.26 -45.56
CA ILE A 29 46.32 2.40 -44.88
C ILE A 29 45.47 2.83 -43.67
N MET A 30 44.15 2.87 -43.81
CA MET A 30 43.24 3.22 -42.71
C MET A 30 43.31 2.19 -41.57
N ILE A 31 43.32 0.89 -41.89
CA ILE A 31 43.45 -0.19 -40.89
C ILE A 31 44.81 -0.11 -40.18
N LEU A 32 45.90 0.14 -40.92
CA LEU A 32 47.22 0.33 -40.34
C LEU A 32 47.28 1.57 -39.44
N ALA A 33 46.61 2.66 -39.80
CA ALA A 33 46.51 3.87 -38.97
C ALA A 33 45.75 3.60 -37.66
N ILE A 34 44.62 2.89 -37.71
CA ILE A 34 43.85 2.49 -36.52
C ILE A 34 44.68 1.55 -35.63
N GLY A 35 45.39 0.59 -36.24
CA GLY A 35 46.31 -0.30 -35.54
C GLY A 35 47.44 0.47 -34.84
N PHE A 36 48.04 1.44 -35.54
CA PHE A 36 49.10 2.29 -34.98
C PHE A 36 48.58 3.15 -33.81
N VAL A 37 47.41 3.78 -33.94
CA VAL A 37 46.80 4.55 -32.84
C VAL A 37 46.51 3.64 -31.64
N SER A 38 46.02 2.43 -31.87
CA SER A 38 45.76 1.46 -30.81
C SER A 38 47.04 1.05 -30.07
N ILE A 39 48.13 0.81 -30.80
CA ILE A 39 49.46 0.52 -30.22
C ILE A 39 49.97 1.73 -29.43
N LEU A 40 49.79 2.96 -29.95
CA LEU A 40 50.22 4.18 -29.30
C LEU A 40 49.48 4.41 -27.98
N VAL A 41 48.16 4.19 -27.98
CA VAL A 41 47.32 4.23 -26.77
C VAL A 41 47.77 3.18 -25.76
N PHE A 42 48.07 1.96 -26.21
CA PHE A 42 48.56 0.89 -25.34
C PHE A 42 49.95 1.19 -24.76
N ALA A 43 50.84 1.77 -25.55
CA ALA A 43 52.16 2.22 -25.10
C ALA A 43 52.06 3.38 -24.10
N LEU A 44 51.15 4.34 -24.33
CA LEU A 44 50.85 5.42 -23.39
C LEU A 44 50.26 4.90 -22.08
N LEU A 45 49.33 3.95 -22.14
CA LEU A 45 48.81 3.27 -20.95
C LEU A 45 49.92 2.55 -20.18
N LYS A 46 50.81 1.82 -20.86
CA LYS A 46 51.97 1.19 -20.22
C LYS A 46 52.93 2.20 -19.59
N LEU A 47 53.17 3.33 -20.25
CA LEU A 47 54.01 4.42 -19.72
C LEU A 47 53.37 5.11 -18.50
N LEU A 48 52.05 5.30 -18.52
CA LEU A 48 51.30 5.85 -17.38
C LEU A 48 51.30 4.89 -16.19
N ILE A 49 51.13 3.59 -16.44
CA ILE A 49 51.22 2.55 -15.40
C ILE A 49 52.66 2.46 -14.86
N SER A 50 53.68 2.50 -15.73
CA SER A 50 55.08 2.48 -15.30
C SER A 50 55.49 3.74 -14.52
N ARG A 51 54.98 4.93 -14.89
CA ARG A 51 55.18 6.17 -14.12
C ARG A 51 54.46 6.16 -12.77
N SER A 52 53.27 5.57 -12.71
CA SER A 52 52.53 5.37 -11.45
C SER A 52 53.34 4.49 -10.48
N ILE A 53 53.94 3.40 -10.96
CA ILE A 53 54.74 2.49 -10.14
C ILE A 53 56.11 3.08 -9.74
N LYS A 54 56.69 3.96 -10.56
CA LYS A 54 58.00 4.58 -10.25
C LYS A 54 57.91 5.79 -9.32
N SER A 55 56.70 6.33 -9.10
CA SER A 55 56.45 7.45 -8.19
C SER A 55 56.29 7.04 -6.71
N SER A 56 56.21 5.74 -6.40
CA SER A 56 56.05 5.22 -5.04
C SER A 56 57.36 4.74 -4.37
N HIS A 57 58.51 4.90 -5.04
CA HIS A 57 59.82 4.59 -4.45
C HIS A 57 60.75 5.81 -4.50
N MET A 58 60.51 6.76 -3.59
CA MET A 58 61.54 7.68 -3.11
C MET A 58 61.14 8.25 -1.76
N GLN A 59 61.31 7.46 -0.69
CA GLN A 59 61.63 7.98 0.63
C GLN A 59 62.24 6.88 1.51
N ASP A 60 63.45 7.20 1.96
CA ASP A 60 64.17 6.82 3.17
C ASP A 60 64.82 5.44 3.35
N THR A 61 66.12 5.58 3.63
CA THR A 61 67.10 4.63 4.13
C THR A 61 67.16 4.79 5.67
N PHE A 62 67.50 3.69 6.37
CA PHE A 62 67.80 3.52 7.83
C PHE A 62 66.63 3.15 8.78
N PRO A 63 66.88 2.41 9.89
CA PRO A 63 66.72 0.96 9.90
C PRO A 63 65.70 0.44 10.93
N THR A 64 65.24 -0.80 10.69
CA THR A 64 64.62 -1.77 11.63
C THR A 64 64.15 -1.27 12.99
N GLU A 65 62.83 -1.24 13.17
CA GLU A 65 62.20 -1.80 14.38
C GLU A 65 60.76 -2.25 14.09
N ASN A 66 60.43 -3.39 14.68
CA ASN A 66 59.23 -4.18 14.46
C ASN A 66 57.94 -3.37 14.67
N ASN A 67 56.94 -3.54 13.79
CA ASN A 67 55.57 -3.89 14.21
C ASN A 67 54.67 -4.18 12.99
N CYS A 68 53.85 -5.21 13.16
CA CYS A 68 52.94 -5.78 12.19
C CYS A 68 51.76 -4.83 11.93
N THR A 69 51.52 -4.43 10.68
CA THR A 69 50.24 -3.86 10.24
C THR A 69 49.85 -4.48 8.89
N PRO A 70 48.56 -4.84 8.69
CA PRO A 70 48.12 -5.52 7.49
C PRO A 70 48.05 -4.55 6.32
N THR A 71 48.65 -4.95 5.20
CA THR A 71 48.59 -4.28 3.90
C THR A 71 47.13 -4.23 3.44
N ILE A 72 46.47 -3.08 3.61
CA ILE A 72 45.17 -2.82 2.97
C ILE A 72 45.42 -2.71 1.47
N ASN A 73 44.71 -3.53 0.70
CA ASN A 73 44.77 -3.61 -0.75
C ASN A 73 44.45 -2.23 -1.36
N HIS A 74 45.45 -1.56 -1.95
CA HIS A 74 45.29 -0.21 -2.52
C HIS A 74 44.15 -0.14 -3.58
N SER A 75 43.89 -1.25 -4.28
CA SER A 75 42.78 -1.41 -5.23
C SER A 75 41.39 -1.33 -4.57
N GLU A 76 41.23 -1.93 -3.39
CA GLU A 76 39.95 -1.89 -2.65
C GLU A 76 39.66 -0.47 -2.13
N GLN A 77 40.70 0.26 -1.74
CA GLN A 77 40.55 1.66 -1.31
C GLN A 77 40.12 2.57 -2.47
N ILE A 78 40.73 2.42 -3.66
CA ILE A 78 40.34 3.17 -4.86
C ILE A 78 38.90 2.86 -5.27
N GLN A 79 38.49 1.58 -5.16
CA GLN A 79 37.12 1.16 -5.45
C GLN A 79 36.12 1.79 -4.47
N LYS A 80 36.41 1.76 -3.17
CA LYS A 80 35.56 2.40 -2.15
C LYS A 80 35.42 3.90 -2.36
N GLU A 81 36.51 4.60 -2.66
CA GLU A 81 36.47 6.04 -2.97
C GLU A 81 35.70 6.34 -4.27
N THR A 82 35.80 5.45 -5.27
CA THR A 82 35.02 5.58 -6.51
C THR A 82 33.53 5.41 -6.24
N ILE A 83 33.14 4.38 -5.48
CA ILE A 83 31.75 4.14 -5.07
C ILE A 83 31.24 5.35 -4.29
N LYS A 84 31.98 5.80 -3.27
CA LYS A 84 31.62 6.96 -2.45
C LYS A 84 31.39 8.20 -3.29
N ARG A 85 32.32 8.53 -4.18
CA ARG A 85 32.19 9.67 -5.09
C ARG A 85 30.97 9.54 -6.01
N GLN A 86 30.70 8.36 -6.56
CA GLN A 86 29.53 8.18 -7.41
C GLN A 86 28.24 8.30 -6.61
N VAL A 87 28.19 7.80 -5.37
CA VAL A 87 27.02 7.97 -4.51
C VAL A 87 26.84 9.43 -4.10
N GLU A 88 27.91 10.16 -3.77
CA GLU A 88 27.83 11.61 -3.49
C GLU A 88 27.26 12.38 -4.69
N ILE A 89 27.79 12.13 -5.90
CA ILE A 89 27.28 12.74 -7.14
C ILE A 89 25.82 12.36 -7.36
N LEU A 90 25.46 11.09 -7.14
CA LEU A 90 24.11 10.59 -7.31
C LEU A 90 23.14 11.27 -6.34
N THR A 91 23.46 11.30 -5.05
CA THR A 91 22.63 11.90 -4.01
C THR A 91 22.46 13.40 -4.21
N GLU A 92 23.56 14.13 -4.47
CA GLU A 92 23.51 15.58 -4.75
C GLU A 92 22.67 15.85 -6.01
N SER A 93 22.87 15.05 -7.06
CA SER A 93 22.16 15.26 -8.32
C SER A 93 20.67 14.94 -8.20
N ILE A 94 20.31 13.91 -7.44
CA ILE A 94 18.91 13.62 -7.11
C ILE A 94 18.28 14.77 -6.35
N GLN A 95 18.98 15.29 -5.33
CA GLN A 95 18.48 16.43 -4.55
C GLN A 95 18.21 17.62 -5.46
N LEU A 96 19.10 17.89 -6.42
CA LEU A 96 18.94 18.99 -7.36
C LEU A 96 17.89 18.71 -8.44
N VAL A 97 17.72 17.48 -8.91
CA VAL A 97 16.60 17.09 -9.79
C VAL A 97 15.26 17.34 -9.11
N ASN A 98 15.18 17.06 -7.80
CA ASN A 98 13.95 17.20 -7.04
C ASN A 98 13.64 18.63 -6.60
N ASN A 99 14.67 19.40 -6.23
CA ASN A 99 14.49 20.68 -5.53
C ASN A 99 14.86 21.90 -6.37
N SER A 100 15.58 21.73 -7.48
CA SER A 100 15.91 22.86 -8.33
C SER A 100 14.65 23.40 -9.00
N ASN A 101 14.48 24.72 -8.86
CA ASN A 101 13.52 25.50 -9.63
C ASN A 101 14.08 25.89 -11.01
N ASN A 102 15.37 25.67 -11.27
CA ASN A 102 15.98 25.93 -12.57
C ASN A 102 15.98 24.66 -13.42
N LEU A 103 15.30 24.70 -14.57
CA LEU A 103 15.14 23.55 -15.48
C LEU A 103 16.49 23.03 -16.00
N ASP A 104 17.41 23.90 -16.39
CA ASP A 104 18.72 23.46 -16.91
C ASP A 104 19.53 22.71 -15.86
N THR A 105 19.40 23.11 -14.61
CA THR A 105 20.00 22.41 -13.49
C THR A 105 19.37 21.03 -13.32
N VAL A 106 18.04 20.91 -13.46
CA VAL A 106 17.38 19.61 -13.42
C VAL A 106 17.81 18.72 -14.58
N LEU A 107 17.87 19.24 -15.82
CA LEU A 107 18.29 18.48 -17.00
C LEU A 107 19.73 17.97 -16.85
N ARG A 108 20.67 18.83 -16.44
CA ARG A 108 22.06 18.43 -16.17
C ARG A 108 22.15 17.40 -15.06
N ARG A 109 21.40 17.59 -13.98
CA ARG A 109 21.46 16.72 -12.81
C ARG A 109 20.76 15.39 -13.06
N TYR A 110 19.70 15.35 -13.88
CA TYR A 110 19.08 14.11 -14.35
C TYR A 110 20.10 13.24 -15.10
N LEU A 111 20.88 13.84 -16.00
CA LEU A 111 21.97 13.13 -16.67
C LEU A 111 23.03 12.65 -15.69
N MET A 112 23.40 13.47 -14.69
CA MET A 112 24.35 13.05 -13.65
C MET A 112 23.83 11.90 -12.81
N VAL A 113 22.54 11.87 -12.49
CA VAL A 113 21.88 10.76 -11.80
C VAL A 113 21.97 9.48 -12.64
N TYR A 114 21.53 9.54 -13.91
CA TYR A 114 21.57 8.38 -14.80
C TYR A 114 23.00 7.87 -15.00
N ASN A 115 23.97 8.77 -15.16
CA ASN A 115 25.39 8.44 -15.30
C ASN A 115 26.00 7.84 -14.03
N ALA A 116 25.65 8.37 -12.85
CA ALA A 116 26.16 7.86 -11.58
C ALA A 116 25.60 6.47 -11.30
N ILE A 117 24.31 6.21 -11.58
CA ILE A 117 23.72 4.87 -11.49
C ILE A 117 24.42 3.90 -12.42
N ASN A 118 24.63 4.28 -13.69
CA ASN A 118 25.34 3.41 -14.64
C ASN A 118 26.78 3.10 -14.23
N LYS A 119 27.45 4.01 -13.52
CA LYS A 119 28.78 3.77 -12.95
C LYS A 119 28.75 2.92 -11.69
N LEU A 120 27.61 2.84 -11.01
CA LEU A 120 27.42 2.02 -9.81
C LEU A 120 26.93 0.60 -10.13
N LEU A 121 26.20 0.40 -11.24
CA LEU A 121 25.70 -0.91 -11.68
C LEU A 121 26.73 -2.04 -11.78
N PRO A 122 28.01 -1.80 -12.13
CA PRO A 122 29.01 -2.85 -12.18
C PRO A 122 29.42 -3.40 -10.80
N TYR A 123 29.09 -2.69 -9.71
CA TYR A 123 29.43 -3.12 -8.36
C TYR A 123 28.34 -4.02 -7.77
N THR A 124 28.78 -5.07 -7.11
CA THR A 124 27.92 -5.96 -6.34
C THR A 124 27.42 -5.30 -5.07
N ASP A 125 26.29 -5.78 -4.53
CA ASP A 125 25.76 -5.34 -3.23
C ASP A 125 26.78 -5.47 -2.10
N SER A 126 27.65 -6.48 -2.17
CA SER A 126 28.74 -6.68 -1.21
C SER A 126 29.78 -5.56 -1.28
N GLU A 127 30.16 -5.12 -2.49
CA GLU A 127 31.13 -4.04 -2.69
C GLU A 127 30.55 -2.68 -2.29
N LEU A 128 29.27 -2.44 -2.57
CA LEU A 128 28.55 -1.25 -2.11
C LEU A 128 28.46 -1.21 -0.57
N ARG A 129 28.14 -2.34 0.07
CA ARG A 129 28.12 -2.48 1.54
C ARG A 129 29.51 -2.27 2.14
N ALA A 130 30.56 -2.79 1.50
CA ALA A 130 31.94 -2.60 1.92
C ALA A 130 32.41 -1.14 1.83
N ALA A 131 31.75 -0.33 0.99
CA ALA A 131 31.94 1.11 0.88
C ALA A 131 31.01 1.92 1.82
N GLY A 132 30.15 1.26 2.61
CA GLY A 132 29.23 1.88 3.57
C GLY A 132 27.84 2.21 3.03
N TYR A 133 27.43 1.57 1.94
CA TYR A 133 26.16 1.83 1.25
C TYR A 133 25.27 0.59 1.25
N SER A 134 24.02 0.71 1.70
CA SER A 134 23.02 -0.37 1.60
C SER A 134 21.90 0.05 0.68
N LEU A 135 21.67 -0.74 -0.36
CA LEU A 135 20.55 -0.56 -1.27
C LEU A 135 19.25 -1.06 -0.64
N LYS A 136 18.16 -0.31 -0.84
CA LYS A 136 16.79 -0.75 -0.52
C LYS A 136 16.18 -1.61 -1.63
N GLU A 137 16.62 -1.36 -2.86
CA GLU A 137 16.18 -2.03 -4.08
C GLU A 137 17.36 -2.14 -5.05
N PRO A 138 17.35 -3.07 -6.01
CA PRO A 138 18.41 -3.17 -7.01
C PRO A 138 18.60 -1.87 -7.80
N LEU A 139 19.85 -1.45 -8.03
CA LEU A 139 20.16 -0.25 -8.83
C LEU A 139 19.59 -0.31 -10.26
N SER A 140 19.34 -1.52 -10.77
CA SER A 140 18.66 -1.74 -12.05
C SER A 140 17.21 -1.28 -12.04
N GLU A 141 16.48 -1.52 -10.95
CA GLU A 141 15.09 -1.04 -10.80
C GLU A 141 15.06 0.48 -10.74
N THR A 142 15.97 1.06 -9.96
CA THR A 142 16.14 2.51 -9.89
C THR A 142 16.47 3.13 -11.24
N ARG A 143 17.34 2.49 -12.05
CA ARG A 143 17.64 2.94 -13.41
C ARG A 143 16.41 2.88 -14.31
N ASN A 144 15.69 1.76 -14.30
CA ASN A 144 14.49 1.55 -15.12
C ASN A 144 13.44 2.61 -14.78
N PHE A 145 13.18 2.81 -13.49
CA PHE A 145 12.23 3.81 -13.02
C PHE A 145 12.54 5.21 -13.57
N ILE A 146 13.79 5.67 -13.49
CA ILE A 146 14.20 7.00 -13.96
C ILE A 146 14.00 7.13 -15.47
N GLN A 147 14.37 6.07 -16.19
CA GLN A 147 14.25 6.04 -17.64
C GLN A 147 12.77 6.06 -18.07
N ASP A 148 11.95 5.22 -17.46
CA ASP A 148 10.52 5.10 -17.74
C ASP A 148 9.74 6.35 -17.36
N ASN A 149 10.23 7.11 -16.37
CA ASN A 149 9.60 8.34 -15.88
C ASN A 149 10.30 9.63 -16.33
N ARG A 150 11.22 9.57 -17.30
CA ARG A 150 11.99 10.74 -17.79
C ARG A 150 11.08 11.91 -18.14
N ILE A 151 10.05 11.65 -18.96
CA ILE A 151 9.09 12.65 -19.42
C ILE A 151 8.42 13.33 -18.22
N THR A 152 7.90 12.54 -17.28
CA THR A 152 7.22 13.02 -16.08
C THR A 152 8.13 13.87 -15.20
N ILE A 153 9.36 13.42 -14.96
CA ILE A 153 10.34 14.13 -14.13
C ILE A 153 10.68 15.51 -14.74
N ILE A 154 10.85 15.56 -16.05
CA ILE A 154 11.16 16.82 -16.76
C ILE A 154 9.93 17.74 -16.80
N ASN A 155 8.72 17.21 -16.99
CA ASN A 155 7.48 18.00 -16.95
C ASN A 155 7.28 18.65 -15.58
N GLN A 156 7.53 17.92 -14.49
CA GLN A 156 7.52 18.49 -13.14
C GLN A 156 8.55 19.61 -12.98
N ALA A 157 9.73 19.47 -13.58
CA ALA A 157 10.76 20.51 -13.53
C ALA A 157 10.36 21.77 -14.31
N ILE A 158 9.71 21.60 -15.47
CA ILE A 158 9.14 22.69 -16.27
C ILE A 158 8.11 23.46 -15.43
N GLU A 159 7.18 22.74 -14.81
CA GLU A 159 6.13 23.34 -13.97
C GLU A 159 6.72 24.09 -12.77
N ARG A 160 7.63 23.45 -12.02
CA ARG A 160 8.29 24.11 -10.87
C ARG A 160 9.04 25.38 -11.28
N ASN A 161 9.71 25.36 -12.43
CA ASN A 161 10.43 26.54 -12.92
C ASN A 161 9.46 27.68 -13.25
N PHE A 162 8.36 27.38 -13.94
CA PHE A 162 7.29 28.37 -14.18
C PHE A 162 6.75 28.94 -12.87
N GLN A 163 6.35 28.09 -11.92
CA GLN A 163 5.77 28.55 -10.66
C GLN A 163 6.74 29.41 -9.85
N HIS A 164 8.00 28.98 -9.76
CA HIS A 164 9.01 29.73 -9.03
C HIS A 164 9.24 31.12 -9.63
N GLU A 165 9.56 31.20 -10.91
CA GLU A 165 9.90 32.47 -11.57
C GLU A 165 8.72 33.44 -11.62
N LEU A 166 7.48 32.93 -11.73
CA LEU A 166 6.27 33.75 -11.66
C LEU A 166 5.95 34.22 -10.25
N SER A 167 6.25 33.42 -9.22
CA SER A 167 6.05 33.79 -7.81
C SER A 167 6.91 34.98 -7.37
N LEU A 168 8.06 35.19 -8.02
CA LEU A 168 8.96 36.31 -7.74
C LEU A 168 8.40 37.67 -8.21
N LEU A 169 7.33 37.67 -9.01
CA LEU A 169 6.78 38.86 -9.65
C LEU A 169 5.42 39.22 -9.07
N LYS A 170 5.24 40.52 -8.75
CA LYS A 170 4.01 41.01 -8.10
C LYS A 170 2.87 41.30 -9.07
N THR A 171 3.17 41.67 -10.31
CA THR A 171 2.17 42.13 -11.30
C THR A 171 1.90 41.08 -12.37
N ASN A 172 0.65 40.93 -12.80
CA ASN A 172 0.28 40.02 -13.90
C ASN A 172 0.99 40.37 -15.21
N LYS A 173 1.18 41.66 -15.52
CA LYS A 173 1.96 42.10 -16.69
C LYS A 173 3.42 41.60 -16.64
N GLY A 174 4.07 41.73 -15.49
CA GLY A 174 5.41 41.19 -15.25
C GLY A 174 5.45 39.66 -15.36
N LYS A 175 4.47 38.97 -14.76
CA LYS A 175 4.32 37.50 -14.85
C LYS A 175 4.16 37.04 -16.31
N ILE A 176 3.30 37.68 -17.10
CA ILE A 176 3.11 37.35 -18.53
C ILE A 176 4.41 37.55 -19.31
N HIS A 177 5.11 38.66 -19.11
CA HIS A 177 6.38 38.90 -19.80
C HIS A 177 7.43 37.83 -19.45
N LYS A 178 7.54 37.48 -18.17
CA LYS A 178 8.46 36.43 -17.72
C LYS A 178 8.06 35.05 -18.25
N LEU A 179 6.77 34.73 -18.25
CA LEU A 179 6.23 33.51 -18.83
C LEU A 179 6.56 33.38 -20.32
N ASP A 180 6.39 34.45 -21.09
CA ASP A 180 6.73 34.49 -22.52
C ASP A 180 8.24 34.26 -22.75
N THR A 181 9.10 34.84 -21.90
CA THR A 181 10.55 34.63 -21.94
C THR A 181 10.92 33.18 -21.62
N LEU A 182 10.40 32.63 -20.52
CA LEU A 182 10.65 31.24 -20.12
C LEU A 182 10.16 30.25 -21.16
N TYR A 183 8.97 30.45 -21.72
CA TYR A 183 8.45 29.59 -22.78
C TYR A 183 9.38 29.57 -23.99
N LYS A 184 9.88 30.73 -24.44
CA LYS A 184 10.83 30.80 -25.56
C LYS A 184 12.16 30.13 -25.25
N GLU A 185 12.70 30.36 -24.06
CA GLU A 185 13.95 29.72 -23.61
C GLU A 185 13.81 28.20 -23.57
N MET A 186 12.74 27.68 -22.98
CA MET A 186 12.51 26.24 -22.85
C MET A 186 12.16 25.58 -24.19
N LYS A 187 11.35 26.24 -25.03
CA LYS A 187 10.97 25.69 -26.35
C LYS A 187 12.17 25.44 -27.25
N ASN A 188 13.24 26.20 -27.06
CA ASN A 188 14.49 26.06 -27.82
C ASN A 188 15.51 25.11 -27.13
N ASN A 189 15.15 24.44 -26.03
CA ASN A 189 16.05 23.56 -25.31
C ASN A 189 16.10 22.17 -25.97
N GLU A 190 17.25 21.82 -26.55
CA GLU A 190 17.47 20.55 -27.27
C GLU A 190 17.35 19.29 -26.39
N ASN A 191 17.34 19.42 -25.06
CA ASN A 191 17.24 18.28 -24.14
C ASN A 191 15.80 17.89 -23.79
N LEU A 192 14.81 18.61 -24.32
CA LEU A 192 13.39 18.32 -24.13
C LEU A 192 12.87 17.41 -25.25
N GLU A 193 12.15 16.36 -24.87
CA GLU A 193 11.46 15.47 -25.82
C GLU A 193 10.13 16.09 -26.30
N ASN A 194 9.54 15.52 -27.35
CA ASN A 194 8.31 16.05 -27.97
C ASN A 194 7.15 16.10 -26.96
N GLU A 195 7.06 15.11 -26.09
CA GLU A 195 6.09 15.02 -25.01
C GLU A 195 6.31 16.13 -23.98
N ASN A 196 7.56 16.50 -23.69
CA ASN A 196 7.87 17.64 -22.83
C ASN A 196 7.49 18.97 -23.49
N LEU A 197 7.73 19.10 -24.79
CA LEU A 197 7.36 20.30 -25.55
C LEU A 197 5.84 20.48 -25.65
N SER A 198 5.10 19.38 -25.83
CA SER A 198 3.63 19.37 -25.82
C SER A 198 3.09 19.80 -24.45
N PHE A 199 3.65 19.24 -23.37
CA PHE A 199 3.32 19.65 -22.00
C PHE A 199 3.63 21.14 -21.76
N LEU A 200 4.82 21.61 -22.15
CA LEU A 200 5.22 23.01 -22.05
C LEU A 200 4.25 23.94 -22.78
N GLU A 201 3.78 23.56 -23.96
CA GLU A 201 2.84 24.36 -24.73
C GLU A 201 1.47 24.48 -24.06
N ASN A 202 0.95 23.38 -23.52
CA ASN A 202 -0.33 23.38 -22.80
C ASN A 202 -0.21 24.19 -21.51
N LEU A 203 0.83 23.94 -20.72
CA LEU A 203 1.09 24.67 -19.48
C LEU A 203 1.23 26.18 -19.73
N TYR A 204 1.92 26.57 -20.81
CA TYR A 204 2.04 27.97 -21.21
C TYR A 204 0.68 28.61 -21.52
N LYS A 205 -0.15 27.94 -22.35
CA LYS A 205 -1.48 28.44 -22.72
C LYS A 205 -2.38 28.62 -21.49
N GLU A 206 -2.44 27.61 -20.63
CA GLU A 206 -3.23 27.63 -19.40
C GLU A 206 -2.76 28.73 -18.44
N THR A 207 -1.45 28.81 -18.20
CA THR A 207 -0.87 29.81 -17.29
C THR A 207 -1.09 31.23 -17.83
N LYS A 208 -0.98 31.44 -19.14
CA LYS A 208 -1.21 32.75 -19.77
C LYS A 208 -2.68 33.16 -19.75
N ALA A 209 -3.60 32.23 -19.96
CA ALA A 209 -5.04 32.47 -19.84
C ALA A 209 -5.38 32.92 -18.41
N ASN A 210 -4.84 32.27 -17.39
CA ASN A 210 -5.06 32.60 -15.98
C ASN A 210 -4.51 33.98 -15.57
N LEU A 211 -3.50 34.49 -16.26
CA LEU A 211 -2.86 35.78 -15.95
C LEU A 211 -3.49 36.96 -16.71
N THR A 212 -4.34 36.72 -17.71
CA THR A 212 -4.94 37.77 -18.55
C THR A 212 -6.34 38.12 -18.01
N PRO A 213 -6.61 39.37 -17.61
CA PRO A 213 -7.96 39.77 -17.18
C PRO A 213 -8.98 39.61 -18.32
N LEU A 214 -10.18 39.11 -18.02
CA LEU A 214 -11.31 39.19 -18.96
C LEU A 214 -11.64 40.67 -19.19
N GLU A 215 -11.41 41.17 -20.40
CA GLU A 215 -11.88 42.51 -20.78
C GLU A 215 -13.41 42.50 -20.87
N SER A 216 -14.03 43.35 -20.05
CA SER A 216 -15.41 43.77 -20.18
C SER A 216 -15.58 44.59 -21.45
N THR A 217 -16.38 44.11 -22.40
CA THR A 217 -16.80 44.93 -23.55
C THR A 217 -18.31 45.06 -23.61
N THR A 218 -18.73 46.31 -23.53
CA THR A 218 -20.06 46.90 -23.65
C THR A 218 -20.70 46.68 -25.03
N ALA A 219 -22.03 46.76 -25.05
CA ALA A 219 -22.97 46.51 -26.13
C ALA A 219 -22.78 47.27 -27.47
N VAL A 220 -23.09 46.59 -28.59
CA VAL A 220 -23.78 47.10 -29.80
C VAL A 220 -24.65 45.98 -30.39
N THR A 221 -25.79 46.34 -30.98
CA THR A 221 -27.00 45.54 -31.28
C THR A 221 -27.24 45.35 -32.81
N ILE A 222 -27.99 44.28 -33.20
CA ILE A 222 -28.79 44.01 -34.44
C ILE A 222 -27.98 43.63 -35.72
N GLU A 223 -28.20 42.57 -36.51
CA GLU A 223 -29.42 42.02 -37.17
C GLU A 223 -29.22 40.56 -37.68
N SER A 224 -30.01 39.57 -37.23
CA SER A 224 -31.01 38.75 -37.95
C SER A 224 -30.73 38.28 -39.40
N THR A 225 -30.50 36.97 -39.61
CA THR A 225 -31.40 36.13 -40.45
C THR A 225 -31.27 34.64 -40.12
N GLN A 226 -32.42 33.97 -40.10
CA GLN A 226 -32.68 32.58 -39.71
C GLN A 226 -32.40 31.61 -40.86
N GLU A 227 -32.04 30.35 -40.53
CA GLU A 227 -32.84 29.18 -40.93
C GLU A 227 -32.43 27.92 -40.12
N THR A 228 -33.44 27.28 -39.52
CA THR A 228 -33.37 26.01 -38.77
C THR A 228 -33.85 24.86 -39.66
N PRO A 229 -33.48 23.61 -39.35
CA PRO A 229 -34.56 22.67 -39.00
C PRO A 229 -34.42 22.05 -37.60
N LYS A 230 -35.57 21.96 -36.93
CA LYS A 230 -35.86 21.35 -35.62
C LYS A 230 -35.61 19.83 -35.63
N VAL A 231 -35.24 19.23 -34.49
CA VAL A 231 -36.03 18.31 -33.60
C VAL A 231 -34.96 17.61 -32.72
N GLN A 232 -35.01 17.40 -31.40
CA GLN A 232 -35.99 17.56 -30.32
C GLN A 232 -35.22 17.66 -28.98
N ALA A 233 -35.82 18.36 -28.01
CA ALA A 233 -35.29 18.63 -26.69
C ALA A 233 -35.39 17.43 -25.73
N PHE A 234 -34.45 17.37 -24.78
CA PHE A 234 -34.78 17.07 -23.38
C PHE A 234 -34.21 18.19 -22.52
N ASP A 235 -35.11 18.91 -21.84
CA ASP A 235 -34.81 19.88 -20.79
C ASP A 235 -33.97 19.23 -19.69
N ASN A 236 -32.96 19.95 -19.17
CA ASN A 236 -32.80 20.04 -17.72
C ASN A 236 -31.97 21.26 -17.28
N LYS A 237 -32.70 22.21 -16.69
CA LYS A 237 -32.43 22.96 -15.46
C LYS A 237 -31.01 23.49 -15.20
N LYS A 238 -30.92 24.83 -15.30
CA LYS A 238 -30.26 25.77 -14.37
C LYS A 238 -29.10 25.19 -13.55
N THR A 239 -27.88 25.40 -14.04
CA THR A 239 -26.66 25.42 -13.24
C THR A 239 -26.78 26.52 -12.17
N GLN A 240 -27.03 26.11 -10.93
CA GLN A 240 -26.91 26.98 -9.76
C GLN A 240 -25.43 27.14 -9.39
N SER A 241 -25.05 28.40 -9.12
CA SER A 241 -23.74 28.78 -8.56
C SER A 241 -23.53 28.14 -7.16
N PRO A 242 -22.31 27.68 -6.81
CA PRO A 242 -22.07 26.75 -5.69
C PRO A 242 -21.88 27.43 -4.31
N CYS A 243 -22.77 28.33 -3.91
CA CYS A 243 -22.62 29.05 -2.63
C CYS A 243 -23.77 28.88 -1.62
N LYS A 244 -24.55 27.79 -1.71
CA LYS A 244 -25.63 27.50 -0.74
C LYS A 244 -25.79 26.04 -0.31
N LEU A 245 -24.81 25.17 -0.59
CA LEU A 245 -25.01 23.71 -0.53
C LEU A 245 -24.20 22.97 0.55
N MET A 246 -23.54 23.65 1.50
CA MET A 246 -22.61 22.99 2.44
C MET A 246 -23.10 23.07 3.88
N ASP A 247 -24.06 22.22 4.26
CA ASP A 247 -24.27 21.90 5.67
C ASP A 247 -23.31 20.76 6.06
N ILE A 248 -22.03 21.06 6.28
CA ILE A 248 -21.12 20.09 6.93
C ILE A 248 -21.48 20.07 8.42
N SER A 249 -21.48 18.89 9.04
CA SER A 249 -21.72 18.79 10.48
C SER A 249 -20.73 19.68 11.26
N PRO A 250 -21.21 20.56 12.17
CA PRO A 250 -20.34 21.44 12.95
C PRO A 250 -19.25 20.70 13.72
N GLU A 251 -19.52 19.45 14.11
CA GLU A 251 -18.58 18.62 14.86
C GLU A 251 -17.32 18.26 14.05
N ILE A 252 -17.43 18.17 12.72
CA ILE A 252 -16.33 17.74 11.84
C ILE A 252 -15.83 18.85 10.90
N SER A 253 -16.48 20.02 10.88
CA SER A 253 -16.23 21.10 9.90
C SER A 253 -14.76 21.52 9.79
N ASP A 254 -14.03 21.43 10.88
CA ASP A 254 -12.63 21.84 11.00
C ASP A 254 -11.64 20.66 10.89
N LEU A 255 -12.15 19.48 10.53
CA LEU A 255 -11.41 18.24 10.24
C LEU A 255 -11.49 17.84 8.75
N ILE A 256 -12.05 18.70 7.90
CA ILE A 256 -12.17 18.48 6.46
C ILE A 256 -10.98 19.10 5.75
N TRP A 257 -10.42 18.35 4.78
CA TRP A 257 -9.36 18.82 3.90
C TRP A 257 -9.91 19.28 2.55
N ILE A 258 -9.59 20.50 2.14
CA ILE A 258 -10.06 21.15 0.91
C ILE A 258 -8.85 21.59 0.09
N GLY A 259 -8.77 21.17 -1.18
CA GLY A 259 -7.60 21.34 -2.05
C GLY A 259 -7.63 22.54 -2.98
N ASP A 260 -8.80 23.18 -3.15
CA ASP A 260 -9.08 24.25 -4.10
C ASP A 260 -10.05 25.32 -3.54
N GLY A 261 -10.31 26.34 -4.35
CA GLY A 261 -11.25 27.41 -4.01
C GLY A 261 -10.86 28.28 -2.81
N THR A 262 -11.84 29.04 -2.32
CA THR A 262 -11.66 30.03 -1.22
C THR A 262 -11.44 29.35 0.14
N TYR A 263 -11.89 28.10 0.30
CA TYR A 263 -11.81 27.35 1.56
C TYR A 263 -10.62 26.38 1.61
N LYS A 264 -9.72 26.45 0.63
CA LYS A 264 -8.51 25.62 0.58
C LYS A 264 -7.75 25.67 1.90
N ASN A 265 -7.59 24.51 2.52
CA ASN A 265 -6.84 24.33 3.76
C ASN A 265 -5.84 23.16 3.67
N TYR A 266 -5.89 22.39 2.59
CA TYR A 266 -4.92 21.36 2.27
C TYR A 266 -3.94 21.90 1.24
N THR A 267 -2.67 21.84 1.59
CA THR A 267 -1.57 21.97 0.64
C THR A 267 -0.80 20.67 0.72
N PRO A 268 -0.61 19.95 -0.40
CA PRO A 268 0.23 18.76 -0.41
C PRO A 268 1.55 19.09 0.26
N SER A 269 1.95 18.29 1.25
CA SER A 269 3.22 18.51 1.94
C SER A 269 4.34 18.64 0.90
N ALA A 270 5.14 19.71 1.01
CA ALA A 270 6.39 19.77 0.27
C ALA A 270 7.20 18.53 0.65
N ARG A 271 7.70 17.82 -0.37
CA ARG A 271 8.46 16.56 -0.27
C ARG A 271 9.43 16.60 0.92
N THR A 272 9.14 15.88 2.01
CA THR A 272 10.11 15.72 3.10
C THR A 272 11.00 14.54 2.77
N SER A 273 12.28 14.79 2.57
CA SER A 273 13.30 13.75 2.52
C SER A 273 13.33 12.99 3.84
N ILE A 274 13.09 11.68 3.82
CA ILE A 274 13.41 10.81 4.95
C ILE A 274 14.93 10.69 5.00
N SER A 275 15.58 11.37 5.93
CA SER A 275 16.95 11.05 6.32
C SER A 275 16.93 9.95 7.37
N SER A 276 17.69 8.88 7.14
CA SER A 276 18.31 8.14 8.24
C SER A 276 19.68 7.65 7.77
N ASN A 277 20.70 8.19 8.42
CA ASN A 277 22.10 7.78 8.53
C ASN A 277 22.67 6.85 7.44
N ALA A 278 23.67 7.38 6.74
CA ALA A 278 24.49 6.72 5.73
C ALA A 278 23.69 6.14 4.54
N SER A 279 23.39 7.05 3.63
CA SER A 279 23.43 6.78 2.19
C SER A 279 22.33 5.90 1.61
N SER A 280 21.16 6.50 1.43
CA SER A 280 20.16 6.03 0.46
C SER A 280 19.84 7.14 -0.55
N VAL A 281 19.71 6.72 -1.79
CA VAL A 281 19.41 7.51 -3.00
C VAL A 281 17.88 7.55 -3.11
N ILE A 282 17.27 8.74 -3.02
CA ILE A 282 15.81 8.91 -2.88
C ILE A 282 15.20 9.44 -4.18
N PHE A 283 14.38 8.66 -4.88
CA PHE A 283 13.48 9.20 -5.89
C PHE A 283 12.24 9.75 -5.19
N ALA A 284 11.88 10.99 -5.51
CA ALA A 284 10.58 11.50 -5.11
C ALA A 284 9.53 10.73 -5.90
N THR A 285 8.94 9.72 -5.27
CA THR A 285 7.61 9.28 -5.63
C THR A 285 6.68 10.49 -5.45
N SER A 286 5.73 10.69 -6.36
CA SER A 286 4.55 11.45 -5.98
C SER A 286 4.03 10.82 -4.69
N LEU A 287 3.86 11.59 -3.61
CA LEU A 287 2.93 11.14 -2.58
C LEU A 287 1.64 10.77 -3.33
N PRO A 288 1.08 9.57 -3.11
CA PRO A 288 -0.20 9.22 -3.68
C PRO A 288 -1.17 10.37 -3.41
N ASP A 289 -1.97 10.70 -4.41
CA ASP A 289 -2.96 11.76 -4.31
C ASP A 289 -3.78 11.57 -3.02
N GLU A 290 -4.00 12.64 -2.25
CA GLU A 290 -4.68 12.49 -0.97
C GLU A 290 -6.15 12.12 -1.21
N PRO A 291 -6.58 10.90 -0.84
CA PRO A 291 -7.90 10.43 -1.23
C PRO A 291 -9.03 11.26 -0.62
N SER A 292 -8.88 11.77 0.61
CA SER A 292 -9.94 12.49 1.34
C SER A 292 -10.09 13.96 1.00
N VAL A 293 -9.18 14.54 0.21
CA VAL A 293 -9.21 15.99 -0.08
C VAL A 293 -10.38 16.31 -1.00
N LEU A 294 -11.23 17.22 -0.53
CA LEU A 294 -12.33 17.75 -1.30
C LEU A 294 -11.82 18.76 -2.32
N TYR A 295 -12.31 18.62 -3.54
CA TYR A 295 -12.16 19.58 -4.62
C TYR A 295 -13.54 20.15 -4.95
N LEU A 296 -13.76 21.41 -4.59
CA LEU A 296 -15.02 22.12 -4.71
C LEU A 296 -15.35 22.50 -6.16
N ASP A 297 -14.33 22.54 -7.03
CA ASP A 297 -14.51 22.84 -8.45
C ASP A 297 -14.92 21.60 -9.27
N LEU A 298 -14.92 20.40 -8.67
CA LEU A 298 -15.37 19.17 -9.33
C LEU A 298 -16.90 19.09 -9.44
N PRO A 299 -17.43 18.48 -10.51
CA PRO A 299 -18.87 18.35 -10.70
C PRO A 299 -19.52 17.50 -9.61
N PHE A 300 -20.64 17.95 -9.09
CA PHE A 300 -21.49 17.22 -8.14
C PHE A 300 -22.96 17.34 -8.58
N SER A 301 -23.75 16.28 -8.43
CA SER A 301 -25.16 16.24 -8.84
C SER A 301 -25.99 15.46 -7.83
N GLU A 302 -27.17 15.98 -7.48
CA GLU A 302 -28.13 15.18 -6.71
C GLU A 302 -28.66 14.05 -7.60
N PRO A 303 -28.57 12.78 -7.17
CA PRO A 303 -29.13 11.68 -7.93
C PRO A 303 -30.67 11.81 -8.03
N PRO A 304 -31.28 11.40 -9.16
CA PRO A 304 -32.73 11.26 -9.24
C PRO A 304 -33.28 10.41 -8.09
N ALA A 305 -34.51 10.70 -7.63
CA ALA A 305 -35.09 10.06 -6.44
C ALA A 305 -35.19 8.52 -6.52
N ASP A 306 -35.23 7.97 -7.73
CA ASP A 306 -35.33 6.55 -8.06
C ASP A 306 -34.00 5.95 -8.59
N ALA A 307 -32.95 6.75 -8.70
CA ALA A 307 -31.67 6.28 -9.21
C ALA A 307 -30.93 5.42 -8.17
N VAL A 308 -30.49 4.24 -8.60
CA VAL A 308 -29.56 3.40 -7.83
C VAL A 308 -28.14 3.90 -8.10
N VAL A 309 -27.56 4.62 -7.15
CA VAL A 309 -26.15 5.05 -7.23
C VAL A 309 -25.26 3.92 -6.75
N GLU A 310 -24.25 3.58 -7.54
CA GLU A 310 -23.26 2.57 -7.16
C GLU A 310 -22.49 2.99 -5.90
N ARG A 311 -22.09 2.00 -5.11
CA ARG A 311 -21.25 2.23 -3.93
C ARG A 311 -19.87 2.75 -4.34
N PRO A 312 -19.19 3.51 -3.46
CA PRO A 312 -17.80 3.86 -3.69
C PRO A 312 -16.91 2.62 -3.90
N PRO A 313 -15.79 2.76 -4.64
CA PRO A 313 -14.82 1.68 -4.77
C PRO A 313 -14.19 1.31 -3.42
N TYR A 314 -13.56 0.13 -3.35
CA TYR A 314 -13.01 -0.43 -2.11
C TYR A 314 -11.95 0.48 -1.45
N SER A 315 -11.10 1.16 -2.24
CA SER A 315 -10.26 2.27 -1.77
C SER A 315 -10.78 3.57 -2.41
N PRO A 316 -11.66 4.32 -1.73
CA PRO A 316 -12.30 5.49 -2.32
C PRO A 316 -11.33 6.68 -2.36
N ASN A 317 -11.32 7.41 -3.47
CA ASN A 317 -10.67 8.70 -3.64
C ASN A 317 -11.74 9.71 -4.09
N TYR A 318 -11.79 10.88 -3.43
CA TYR A 318 -12.81 11.89 -3.69
C TYR A 318 -12.80 12.36 -5.16
N LYS A 319 -11.62 12.52 -5.78
CA LYS A 319 -11.53 12.95 -7.17
C LYS A 319 -12.23 11.97 -8.11
N ASP A 320 -12.06 10.69 -7.84
CA ASP A 320 -12.53 9.58 -8.67
C ASP A 320 -14.02 9.26 -8.48
N LEU A 321 -14.68 9.81 -7.45
CA LEU A 321 -16.12 9.63 -7.24
C LEU A 321 -16.94 10.18 -8.42
N LEU A 322 -18.03 9.53 -8.78
CA LEU A 322 -19.01 10.10 -9.71
C LEU A 322 -19.69 11.34 -9.10
N PRO A 323 -20.22 12.27 -9.91
CA PRO A 323 -20.94 13.46 -9.42
C PRO A 323 -22.04 13.15 -8.39
N GLU A 324 -22.78 12.06 -8.59
CA GLU A 324 -23.83 11.58 -7.68
C GLU A 324 -23.27 11.00 -6.37
N GLN A 325 -22.13 10.30 -6.46
CA GLN A 325 -21.42 9.79 -5.29
C GLN A 325 -20.81 10.92 -4.48
N LYS A 326 -20.30 11.99 -5.12
CA LYS A 326 -19.86 13.21 -4.45
C LYS A 326 -21.01 13.83 -3.67
N TRP A 327 -22.20 13.95 -4.27
CA TRP A 327 -23.38 14.47 -3.55
C TRP A 327 -23.75 13.61 -2.33
N LEU A 328 -23.74 12.27 -2.48
CA LEU A 328 -23.98 11.36 -1.36
C LEU A 328 -22.91 11.48 -0.27
N TYR A 329 -21.65 11.70 -0.64
CA TYR A 329 -20.59 11.96 0.32
C TYR A 329 -20.79 13.28 1.07
N TRP A 330 -21.20 14.35 0.38
CA TRP A 330 -21.58 15.61 1.04
C TRP A 330 -22.76 15.42 2.02
N LYS A 331 -23.74 14.58 1.66
CA LYS A 331 -24.83 14.19 2.57
C LYS A 331 -24.35 13.34 3.76
N PHE A 332 -23.32 12.50 3.57
CA PHE A 332 -22.64 11.85 4.68
C PHE A 332 -21.95 12.87 5.59
N LEU A 333 -21.21 13.84 5.04
CA LEU A 333 -20.52 14.87 5.84
C LEU A 333 -21.47 15.78 6.63
N SER A 334 -22.72 15.92 6.22
CA SER A 334 -23.75 16.64 6.99
C SER A 334 -24.25 15.85 8.20
N THR A 335 -24.22 14.51 8.11
CA THR A 335 -24.77 13.60 9.12
C THR A 335 -23.88 12.36 9.33
N PRO A 336 -22.58 12.53 9.67
CA PRO A 336 -21.60 11.43 9.66
C PRO A 336 -21.84 10.39 10.76
N PHE A 337 -22.66 10.74 11.77
CA PHE A 337 -22.97 9.89 12.92
C PHE A 337 -24.37 9.27 12.83
N SER A 338 -25.04 9.35 11.67
CA SER A 338 -26.30 8.64 11.43
C SER A 338 -26.07 7.30 10.74
N GLN A 339 -26.85 6.30 11.12
CA GLN A 339 -26.88 5.02 10.40
C GLN A 339 -27.44 5.20 8.98
N GLY A 340 -27.04 4.31 8.06
CA GLY A 340 -27.61 4.22 6.71
C GLY A 340 -26.75 4.79 5.59
N HIS A 341 -25.64 5.48 5.91
CA HIS A 341 -24.63 5.82 4.92
C HIS A 341 -23.79 4.62 4.53
N ASP A 342 -23.31 4.59 3.29
CA ASP A 342 -22.35 3.57 2.84
C ASP A 342 -21.01 3.73 3.58
N VAL A 343 -20.44 2.61 4.02
CA VAL A 343 -19.18 2.60 4.77
C VAL A 343 -18.01 3.14 3.95
N GLY A 344 -18.06 3.08 2.61
CA GLY A 344 -17.05 3.68 1.75
C GLY A 344 -16.92 5.19 1.97
N TYR A 345 -18.02 5.89 2.26
CA TYR A 345 -17.98 7.31 2.62
C TYR A 345 -17.35 7.55 4.00
N ALA A 346 -17.60 6.65 4.96
CA ALA A 346 -16.93 6.69 6.26
C ALA A 346 -15.41 6.47 6.13
N PHE A 347 -14.97 5.54 5.26
CA PHE A 347 -13.56 5.34 4.95
C PHE A 347 -12.92 6.56 4.31
N LEU A 348 -13.58 7.17 3.33
CA LEU A 348 -13.07 8.37 2.64
C LEU A 348 -12.84 9.52 3.62
N PHE A 349 -13.77 9.77 4.54
CA PHE A 349 -13.58 10.77 5.59
C PHE A 349 -12.52 10.35 6.61
N TYR A 350 -12.50 9.08 7.00
CA TYR A 350 -11.51 8.52 7.91
C TYR A 350 -10.06 8.69 7.41
N TYR A 351 -9.81 8.60 6.10
CA TYR A 351 -8.48 8.89 5.53
C TYR A 351 -7.99 10.31 5.84
N GLY A 352 -8.90 11.29 5.89
CA GLY A 352 -8.59 12.66 6.29
C GLY A 352 -8.32 12.78 7.79
N LEU A 353 -9.03 11.99 8.61
CA LEU A 353 -8.81 11.89 10.05
C LEU A 353 -7.43 11.30 10.36
N GLU A 354 -6.96 10.31 9.59
CA GLU A 354 -5.61 9.74 9.75
C GLU A 354 -4.51 10.80 9.58
N ARG A 355 -4.67 11.77 8.69
CA ARG A 355 -3.75 12.92 8.61
C ARG A 355 -3.75 13.76 9.87
N HIS A 356 -4.93 13.97 10.47
CA HIS A 356 -5.03 14.69 11.74
C HIS A 356 -4.42 13.90 12.91
N LEU A 357 -4.57 12.57 12.92
CA LEU A 357 -3.87 11.69 13.88
C LEU A 357 -2.35 11.81 13.73
N LEU A 358 -1.85 11.88 12.49
CA LEU A 358 -0.42 12.01 12.22
C LEU A 358 0.14 13.37 12.65
N SER A 359 -0.44 14.47 12.14
CA SER A 359 0.19 15.82 12.21
C SER A 359 -0.78 16.99 12.37
N GLY A 360 -2.07 16.74 12.63
CA GLY A 360 -3.08 17.77 12.74
C GLY A 360 -3.77 17.82 14.10
N LYS A 361 -5.10 17.86 14.11
CA LYS A 361 -5.94 17.97 15.30
C LYS A 361 -6.14 16.61 15.95
N LEU A 362 -5.06 16.05 16.49
CA LEU A 362 -4.99 14.69 17.04
C LEU A 362 -6.19 14.35 17.93
N ASP A 363 -6.38 15.06 19.04
CA ASP A 363 -7.39 14.73 20.05
C ASP A 363 -8.81 14.75 19.48
N LYS A 364 -9.12 15.77 18.66
CA LYS A 364 -10.43 15.89 18.04
C LYS A 364 -10.68 14.78 17.00
N ALA A 365 -9.68 14.49 16.17
CA ALA A 365 -9.77 13.41 15.19
C ALA A 365 -9.92 12.04 15.89
N PHE A 366 -9.17 11.80 16.95
CA PHE A 366 -9.27 10.58 17.76
C PHE A 366 -10.71 10.36 18.26
N ASP A 367 -11.33 11.40 18.79
CA ASP A 367 -12.71 11.36 19.29
C ASP A 367 -13.73 11.10 18.18
N VAL A 368 -13.55 11.74 17.03
CA VAL A 368 -14.41 11.50 15.86
C VAL A 368 -14.26 10.08 15.35
N VAL A 369 -13.05 9.52 15.31
CA VAL A 369 -12.82 8.11 14.92
C VAL A 369 -13.52 7.18 15.91
N LEU A 370 -13.44 7.42 17.22
CA LEU A 370 -14.17 6.63 18.21
C LEU A 370 -15.69 6.67 17.99
N LYS A 371 -16.26 7.86 17.74
CA LYS A 371 -17.70 7.99 17.40
C LYS A 371 -18.07 7.23 16.14
N LEU A 372 -17.26 7.33 15.07
CA LEU A 372 -17.49 6.57 13.84
C LEU A 372 -17.48 5.05 14.11
N ARG A 373 -16.56 4.57 14.96
CA ARG A 373 -16.49 3.15 15.36
C ARG A 373 -17.70 2.67 16.15
N GLU A 374 -18.48 3.56 16.76
CA GLU A 374 -19.75 3.22 17.41
C GLU A 374 -20.91 3.06 16.42
N ILE A 375 -20.83 3.72 15.27
CA ILE A 375 -21.90 3.72 14.25
C ILE A 375 -21.67 2.64 13.18
N TYR A 376 -20.43 2.46 12.74
CA TYR A 376 -20.11 1.61 11.57
C TYR A 376 -19.59 0.22 11.98
N ASP A 377 -20.51 -0.74 11.99
CA ASP A 377 -20.20 -2.18 12.16
C ASP A 377 -19.67 -2.79 10.86
N ASN A 378 -18.38 -2.56 10.59
CA ASN A 378 -17.67 -3.13 9.46
C ASN A 378 -16.30 -3.63 9.91
N ASN A 379 -16.02 -4.91 9.68
CA ASN A 379 -14.78 -5.55 10.14
C ASN A 379 -13.52 -4.81 9.69
N SER A 380 -13.44 -4.40 8.42
CA SER A 380 -12.28 -3.67 7.91
C SER A 380 -12.17 -2.30 8.59
N PHE A 381 -13.28 -1.56 8.70
CA PHE A 381 -13.27 -0.25 9.34
C PHE A 381 -12.83 -0.35 10.80
N GLN A 382 -13.35 -1.33 11.54
CA GLN A 382 -12.97 -1.60 12.92
C GLN A 382 -11.51 -2.03 13.06
N PHE A 383 -11.00 -2.83 12.11
CA PHE A 383 -9.61 -3.25 12.08
C PHE A 383 -8.65 -2.09 11.85
N TYR A 384 -8.84 -1.32 10.77
CA TYR A 384 -7.93 -0.24 10.40
C TYR A 384 -7.95 0.90 11.42
N SER A 385 -9.14 1.37 11.80
CA SER A 385 -9.23 2.44 12.81
C SER A 385 -8.75 2.00 14.19
N GLY A 386 -8.95 0.74 14.57
CA GLY A 386 -8.47 0.21 15.85
C GLY A 386 -6.94 0.15 15.88
N THR A 387 -6.35 -0.26 14.75
CA THR A 387 -4.89 -0.27 14.53
C THR A 387 -4.32 1.14 14.61
N ALA A 388 -4.85 2.09 13.83
CA ALA A 388 -4.36 3.46 13.79
C ALA A 388 -4.43 4.14 15.16
N LEU A 389 -5.55 4.01 15.89
CA LEU A 389 -5.69 4.59 17.23
C LEU A 389 -4.71 3.95 18.22
N THR A 390 -4.56 2.62 18.21
CA THR A 390 -3.65 1.91 19.13
C THR A 390 -2.20 2.30 18.89
N LEU A 391 -1.76 2.26 17.63
CA LEU A 391 -0.39 2.62 17.26
C LEU A 391 -0.13 4.12 17.46
N THR A 392 -1.12 4.99 17.26
CA THR A 392 -0.99 6.42 17.57
C THR A 392 -0.76 6.65 19.06
N CYS A 393 -1.47 5.93 19.93
CA CYS A 393 -1.26 6.03 21.38
C CYS A 393 0.18 5.64 21.74
N ILE A 394 0.66 4.50 21.23
CA ILE A 394 2.02 4.00 21.48
C ILE A 394 3.07 4.95 20.91
N ALA A 395 2.98 5.31 19.62
CA ALA A 395 3.96 6.15 18.93
C ALA A 395 4.12 7.53 19.59
N LYS A 396 3.00 8.13 20.02
CA LYS A 396 2.98 9.46 20.63
C LYS A 396 3.02 9.42 22.17
N GLN A 397 3.13 8.24 22.77
CA GLN A 397 3.17 8.04 24.23
C GLN A 397 1.98 8.70 24.96
N ARG A 398 0.78 8.59 24.40
CA ARG A 398 -0.46 9.20 24.92
C ARG A 398 -1.28 8.19 25.74
N ALA A 399 -0.92 8.02 27.01
CA ALA A 399 -1.62 7.12 27.94
C ALA A 399 -3.09 7.50 28.14
N ASP A 400 -3.40 8.80 28.15
CA ASP A 400 -4.76 9.32 28.28
C ASP A 400 -5.67 8.93 27.09
N LEU A 401 -5.13 8.93 25.87
CA LEU A 401 -5.85 8.45 24.68
C LEU A 401 -5.98 6.91 24.69
N ALA A 402 -4.98 6.20 25.23
CA ALA A 402 -5.05 4.75 25.41
C ALA A 402 -6.19 4.36 26.36
N GLU A 403 -6.33 5.03 27.50
CA GLU A 403 -7.45 4.83 28.42
C GLU A 403 -8.79 5.10 27.76
N LYS A 404 -8.89 6.18 26.98
CA LYS A 404 -10.12 6.52 26.23
C LYS A 404 -10.49 5.45 25.20
N LEU A 405 -9.51 4.94 24.46
CA LEU A 405 -9.69 3.84 23.50
C LEU A 405 -10.15 2.56 24.22
N LEU A 406 -9.52 2.20 25.33
CA LEU A 406 -9.88 1.01 26.10
C LEU A 406 -11.28 1.13 26.72
N TYR A 407 -11.65 2.31 27.21
CA TYR A 407 -13.01 2.59 27.65
C TYR A 407 -14.02 2.36 26.52
N SER A 408 -13.81 2.98 25.34
CA SER A 408 -14.67 2.75 24.18
C SER A 408 -14.73 1.27 23.77
N TYR A 409 -13.59 0.59 23.74
CA TYR A 409 -13.49 -0.85 23.42
C TYR A 409 -14.26 -1.74 24.41
N SER A 410 -14.31 -1.35 25.69
CA SER A 410 -15.06 -2.07 26.73
C SER A 410 -16.57 -1.91 26.61
N GLN A 411 -17.04 -0.73 26.20
CA GLN A 411 -18.47 -0.41 26.09
C GLN A 411 -19.09 -0.85 24.76
N ASN A 412 -18.26 -0.92 23.71
CA ASN A 412 -18.73 -1.17 22.36
C ASN A 412 -18.55 -2.65 21.95
N ARG A 413 -19.68 -3.32 21.68
CA ARG A 413 -19.72 -4.74 21.29
C ARG A 413 -19.09 -5.02 19.92
N ILE A 414 -19.15 -4.06 18.98
CA ILE A 414 -18.59 -4.20 17.63
C ILE A 414 -17.12 -3.78 17.58
N ALA A 415 -16.62 -3.07 18.60
CA ALA A 415 -15.25 -2.59 18.61
C ALA A 415 -14.24 -3.74 18.58
N TYR A 416 -13.29 -3.65 17.65
CA TYR A 416 -12.21 -4.62 17.49
C TYR A 416 -10.85 -3.94 17.66
N ILE A 417 -9.94 -4.63 18.37
CA ILE A 417 -8.51 -4.33 18.47
C ILE A 417 -7.80 -5.69 18.39
N ARG A 418 -6.76 -5.79 17.55
CA ARG A 418 -5.97 -7.02 17.42
C ARG A 418 -5.28 -7.32 18.77
N MET A 419 -5.29 -8.57 19.22
CA MET A 419 -4.89 -8.89 20.59
C MET A 419 -3.42 -8.58 20.89
N ASP A 420 -2.51 -8.79 19.95
CA ASP A 420 -1.09 -8.40 20.06
C ASP A 420 -0.93 -6.88 20.21
N TYR A 421 -1.75 -6.07 19.53
CA TYR A 421 -1.78 -4.62 19.71
C TYR A 421 -2.32 -4.22 21.07
N LEU A 422 -3.40 -4.87 21.51
CA LEU A 422 -3.97 -4.64 22.84
C LEU A 422 -2.96 -4.96 23.94
N LEU A 423 -2.25 -6.09 23.82
CA LEU A 423 -1.22 -6.50 24.77
C LEU A 423 -0.05 -5.54 24.78
N LEU A 424 0.47 -5.13 23.62
CA LEU A 424 1.55 -4.15 23.56
C LEU A 424 1.12 -2.82 24.18
N LEU A 425 -0.06 -2.30 23.81
CA LEU A 425 -0.61 -1.06 24.37
C LEU A 425 -0.68 -1.11 25.89
N LYS A 426 -1.23 -2.20 26.43
CA LYS A 426 -1.37 -2.41 27.87
C LYS A 426 -0.03 -2.55 28.56
N TYR A 427 0.91 -3.27 27.96
CA TYR A 427 2.25 -3.42 28.50
C TYR A 427 3.04 -2.10 28.50
N THR A 428 2.93 -1.31 27.43
CA THR A 428 3.57 0.02 27.30
C THR A 428 3.09 0.98 28.38
N PHE A 429 1.78 1.01 28.64
CA PHE A 429 1.18 1.94 29.60
C PHE A 429 0.90 1.33 30.98
N GLN A 430 1.40 0.12 31.24
CA GLN A 430 1.23 -0.62 32.50
C GLN A 430 -0.25 -0.76 32.93
N ILE A 431 -1.14 -0.94 31.95
CA ILE A 431 -2.57 -1.13 32.17
C ILE A 431 -2.84 -2.64 32.32
N PRO A 432 -3.52 -3.09 33.37
CA PRO A 432 -3.73 -4.51 33.59
C PRO A 432 -4.74 -5.11 32.60
N LEU A 433 -4.57 -6.39 32.27
CA LEU A 433 -5.42 -7.16 31.38
C LEU A 433 -6.63 -7.73 32.16
N THR A 434 -7.84 -7.60 31.60
CA THR A 434 -9.09 -7.98 32.26
C THR A 434 -9.63 -9.34 31.78
N ALA A 435 -10.47 -9.97 32.58
CA ALA A 435 -11.18 -11.19 32.20
C ALA A 435 -12.03 -11.01 30.92
N ALA A 436 -12.69 -9.86 30.76
CA ALA A 436 -13.51 -9.56 29.60
C ALA A 436 -12.69 -9.52 28.30
N GLU A 437 -11.50 -8.94 28.34
CA GLU A 437 -10.57 -8.88 27.21
C GLU A 437 -10.02 -10.26 26.84
N ILE A 438 -9.70 -11.08 27.85
CA ILE A 438 -9.29 -12.48 27.66
C ILE A 438 -10.41 -13.29 27.01
N ILE A 439 -11.65 -13.17 27.50
CA ILE A 439 -12.81 -13.88 26.95
C ILE A 439 -13.10 -13.42 25.53
N LYS A 440 -13.02 -12.12 25.24
CA LYS A 440 -13.23 -11.59 23.89
C LYS A 440 -12.19 -12.11 22.88
N ASN A 441 -10.97 -12.38 23.34
CA ASN A 441 -9.85 -12.84 22.52
C ASN A 441 -9.39 -14.27 22.85
N TYR A 442 -10.31 -15.13 23.31
CA TYR A 442 -9.97 -16.45 23.86
C TYR A 442 -9.16 -17.33 22.88
N GLN A 443 -9.39 -17.18 21.57
CA GLN A 443 -8.68 -17.94 20.52
C GLN A 443 -7.20 -17.57 20.42
N TYR A 444 -6.82 -16.33 20.73
CA TYR A 444 -5.42 -15.90 20.76
C TYR A 444 -4.60 -16.72 21.78
N PHE A 445 -5.26 -17.18 22.84
CA PHE A 445 -4.64 -18.00 23.89
C PHE A 445 -4.72 -19.51 23.62
N GLY A 446 -5.04 -19.93 22.40
CA GLY A 446 -5.13 -21.34 22.02
C GLY A 446 -6.29 -22.09 22.69
N PHE A 447 -7.33 -21.37 23.15
CA PHE A 447 -8.53 -21.99 23.69
C PHE A 447 -9.61 -22.08 22.60
N ASP A 448 -10.15 -23.28 22.35
CA ASP A 448 -11.16 -23.48 21.30
C ASP A 448 -12.58 -23.74 21.83
N ASN A 449 -12.69 -24.20 23.09
CA ASN A 449 -13.96 -24.66 23.65
C ASN A 449 -14.83 -23.50 24.19
N ASN A 450 -15.43 -22.75 23.27
CA ASN A 450 -16.27 -21.58 23.57
C ASN A 450 -17.70 -21.89 24.02
N ARG A 451 -18.04 -23.17 24.28
CA ARG A 451 -19.42 -23.59 24.61
C ARG A 451 -20.01 -22.77 25.76
N TYR A 452 -19.27 -22.64 26.87
CA TYR A 452 -19.76 -21.94 28.06
C TYR A 452 -19.54 -20.43 28.00
N ILE A 453 -18.60 -19.94 27.18
CA ILE A 453 -18.50 -18.52 26.84
C ILE A 453 -19.82 -18.06 26.20
N LYS A 454 -20.37 -18.85 25.26
CA LYS A 454 -21.63 -18.52 24.56
C LYS A 454 -22.87 -18.81 25.40
N SER A 455 -22.93 -19.98 26.05
CA SER A 455 -24.16 -20.44 26.72
C SER A 455 -24.30 -19.97 28.16
N GLN A 456 -23.21 -19.57 28.83
CA GLN A 456 -23.18 -19.15 30.24
C GLN A 456 -22.20 -17.97 30.46
N PRO A 457 -22.35 -16.86 29.73
CA PRO A 457 -21.36 -15.77 29.69
C PRO A 457 -21.07 -15.16 31.07
N GLU A 458 -22.10 -14.90 31.88
CA GLU A 458 -21.94 -14.32 33.22
C GLU A 458 -21.20 -15.28 34.17
N MET A 459 -21.59 -16.55 34.18
CA MET A 459 -20.96 -17.58 35.03
C MET A 459 -19.50 -17.84 34.62
N PHE A 460 -19.22 -17.83 33.32
CA PHE A 460 -17.86 -17.97 32.79
C PHE A 460 -17.00 -16.77 33.16
N SER A 461 -17.51 -15.55 32.97
CA SER A 461 -16.82 -14.31 33.33
C SER A 461 -16.50 -14.23 34.82
N LYS A 462 -17.48 -14.54 35.67
CA LYS A 462 -17.30 -14.61 37.12
C LYS A 462 -16.23 -15.64 37.50
N SER A 463 -16.34 -16.86 36.98
CA SER A 463 -15.39 -17.95 37.31
C SER A 463 -13.96 -17.60 36.86
N LEU A 464 -13.79 -17.01 35.68
CA LEU A 464 -12.46 -16.57 35.21
C LEU A 464 -11.90 -15.47 36.12
N THR A 465 -12.72 -14.50 36.52
CA THR A 465 -12.29 -13.40 37.41
C THR A 465 -11.85 -13.93 38.78
N GLU A 466 -12.59 -14.88 39.37
CA GLU A 466 -12.21 -15.55 40.62
C GLU A 466 -10.88 -16.31 40.49
N LEU A 467 -10.65 -16.98 39.35
CA LEU A 467 -9.39 -17.68 39.09
C LEU A 467 -8.22 -16.71 38.87
N ILE A 468 -8.44 -15.57 38.21
CA ILE A 468 -7.45 -14.50 38.09
C ILE A 468 -7.08 -13.97 39.48
N GLN A 469 -8.07 -13.66 40.32
CA GLN A 469 -7.86 -13.22 41.70
C GLN A 469 -7.07 -14.23 42.53
N LYS A 470 -7.40 -15.52 42.42
CA LYS A 470 -6.68 -16.59 43.11
C LYS A 470 -5.21 -16.72 42.65
N ASN A 471 -4.93 -16.52 41.37
CA ASN A 471 -3.59 -16.74 40.80
C ASN A 471 -2.67 -15.50 40.88
N PHE A 472 -3.25 -14.30 40.86
CA PHE A 472 -2.48 -13.05 40.74
C PHE A 472 -2.74 -12.06 41.89
N GLY A 473 -3.71 -12.33 42.77
CA GLY A 473 -4.04 -11.47 43.92
C GLY A 473 -4.91 -10.26 43.58
N ALA A 474 -5.35 -10.11 42.33
CA ALA A 474 -6.22 -9.03 41.85
C ALA A 474 -7.24 -9.58 40.82
N ASP A 475 -8.32 -8.85 40.57
CA ASP A 475 -9.34 -9.21 39.55
C ASP A 475 -8.87 -8.98 38.09
N THR A 476 -7.64 -8.51 37.92
CA THR A 476 -6.98 -8.24 36.64
C THR A 476 -5.53 -8.73 36.68
N ILE A 477 -4.89 -8.84 35.51
CA ILE A 477 -3.51 -9.33 35.37
C ILE A 477 -2.59 -8.15 35.05
N ASN A 478 -1.68 -7.82 35.96
CA ASN A 478 -0.58 -6.89 35.66
C ASN A 478 0.49 -7.61 34.83
N LEU A 479 0.55 -7.31 33.52
CA LEU A 479 1.45 -8.00 32.59
C LEU A 479 2.93 -7.77 32.94
N ASN A 480 3.33 -6.54 33.23
CA ASN A 480 4.71 -6.20 33.54
C ASN A 480 5.20 -6.84 34.84
N GLN A 481 4.31 -7.07 35.79
CA GLN A 481 4.62 -7.72 37.07
C GLN A 481 4.74 -9.25 36.93
N HIS A 482 3.80 -9.88 36.24
CA HIS A 482 3.70 -11.34 36.21
C HIS A 482 4.38 -11.99 35.00
N PHE A 483 4.58 -11.24 33.92
CA PHE A 483 5.15 -11.70 32.66
C PHE A 483 6.15 -10.67 32.12
N PRO A 484 7.22 -10.34 32.89
CA PRO A 484 8.17 -9.32 32.50
C PRO A 484 8.89 -9.71 31.20
N LEU A 485 8.98 -8.75 30.29
CA LEU A 485 9.69 -8.81 29.02
C LEU A 485 10.54 -7.56 28.84
N ASP A 486 11.73 -7.73 28.25
CA ASP A 486 12.47 -6.59 27.69
C ASP A 486 11.95 -6.29 26.29
N ILE A 487 11.06 -5.29 26.17
CA ILE A 487 10.46 -4.89 24.89
C ILE A 487 11.53 -4.55 23.84
N ASN A 488 12.68 -4.02 24.27
CA ASN A 488 13.74 -3.60 23.35
C ASN A 488 14.48 -4.79 22.73
N SER A 489 14.34 -5.98 23.33
CA SER A 489 14.91 -7.23 22.84
C SER A 489 13.99 -8.00 21.89
N LEU A 490 12.72 -7.61 21.79
CA LEU A 490 11.73 -8.31 20.96
C LEU A 490 12.01 -8.09 19.46
N PRO A 491 11.70 -9.08 18.60
CA PRO A 491 11.74 -8.90 17.15
C PRO A 491 10.83 -7.73 16.74
N VAL A 492 11.40 -6.78 15.99
CA VAL A 492 10.67 -5.61 15.51
C VAL A 492 10.28 -5.83 14.05
N LYS A 493 8.99 -5.66 13.75
CA LYS A 493 8.47 -5.55 12.39
C LYS A 493 8.09 -4.11 12.09
N GLN A 494 8.19 -3.70 10.83
CA GLN A 494 7.59 -2.43 10.41
C GLN A 494 6.10 -2.66 10.21
N GLU A 495 5.28 -1.88 10.92
CA GLU A 495 3.84 -1.99 10.85
C GLU A 495 3.26 -0.69 10.27
N ARG A 496 2.39 -0.83 9.26
CA ARG A 496 1.67 0.30 8.68
C ARG A 496 0.67 0.83 9.68
N MET A 497 0.74 2.14 9.93
CA MET A 497 -0.15 2.79 10.91
C MET A 497 -1.52 3.16 10.33
N TYR A 498 -1.57 3.47 9.04
CA TYR A 498 -2.73 4.12 8.41
C TYR A 498 -3.21 3.33 7.19
N ALA A 499 -4.52 3.36 6.94
CA ALA A 499 -5.14 2.77 5.76
C ALA A 499 -5.14 3.72 4.55
N ASN A 500 -4.99 5.02 4.78
CA ASN A 500 -4.85 6.02 3.72
C ASN A 500 -3.57 5.75 2.91
N ASP A 501 -3.75 5.42 1.64
CA ASP A 501 -2.68 5.08 0.70
C ASP A 501 -1.59 6.16 0.61
N SER A 502 -1.97 7.43 0.77
CA SER A 502 -1.03 8.56 0.75
C SER A 502 -0.16 8.69 2.00
N LEU A 503 -0.45 7.88 3.03
CA LEU A 503 0.30 7.79 4.28
C LEU A 503 1.01 6.43 4.42
N HIS A 504 1.09 5.62 3.36
CA HIS A 504 1.72 4.29 3.42
C HIS A 504 3.20 4.29 3.79
N ASP A 505 3.90 5.38 3.56
CA ASP A 505 5.31 5.53 3.96
C ASP A 505 5.48 5.74 5.48
N TYR A 506 4.38 5.94 6.23
CA TYR A 506 4.39 6.08 7.68
C TYR A 506 4.21 4.72 8.35
N GLU A 507 5.33 4.03 8.50
CA GLU A 507 5.45 2.80 9.28
C GLU A 507 6.06 3.07 10.65
N MET A 508 5.66 2.29 11.65
CA MET A 508 6.25 2.32 12.99
C MET A 508 6.98 1.01 13.28
N PRO A 509 8.15 1.04 13.94
CA PRO A 509 8.72 -0.15 14.54
C PRO A 509 7.76 -0.72 15.59
N PHE A 510 7.21 -1.89 15.30
CA PHE A 510 6.30 -2.61 16.16
C PHE A 510 7.00 -3.86 16.72
N PRO A 511 7.29 -3.91 18.03
CA PRO A 511 7.83 -5.11 18.65
C PRO A 511 6.76 -6.20 18.69
N SER A 512 7.07 -7.37 18.11
CA SER A 512 6.20 -8.54 18.14
C SER A 512 6.01 -8.97 19.60
N PHE A 513 4.82 -8.73 20.14
CA PHE A 513 4.50 -9.07 21.53
C PHE A 513 4.26 -10.57 21.64
N GLU A 514 5.35 -11.33 21.82
CA GLU A 514 5.34 -12.78 21.98
C GLU A 514 5.74 -13.15 23.40
N ASN A 515 4.79 -13.73 24.15
CA ASN A 515 5.03 -14.24 25.49
C ASN A 515 4.40 -15.63 25.66
N PRO A 516 5.14 -16.71 25.34
CA PRO A 516 4.62 -18.07 25.42
C PRO A 516 4.17 -18.47 26.84
N GLU A 517 4.85 -17.97 27.87
CA GLU A 517 4.50 -18.24 29.28
C GLU A 517 3.14 -17.63 29.63
N MET A 518 2.93 -16.36 29.29
CA MET A 518 1.65 -15.68 29.44
C MET A 518 0.54 -16.39 28.67
N VAL A 519 0.80 -16.73 27.40
CA VAL A 519 -0.19 -17.44 26.55
C VAL A 519 -0.58 -18.77 27.18
N SER A 520 0.41 -19.58 27.60
CA SER A 520 0.17 -20.87 28.26
C SER A 520 -0.60 -20.71 29.56
N LYS A 521 -0.22 -19.73 30.40
CA LYS A 521 -0.88 -19.48 31.69
C LYS A 521 -2.34 -19.05 31.51
N ILE A 522 -2.63 -18.16 30.57
CA ILE A 522 -4.00 -17.71 30.29
C ILE A 522 -4.83 -18.86 29.67
N SER A 523 -4.24 -19.68 28.79
CA SER A 523 -4.89 -20.87 28.25
C SER A 523 -5.30 -21.86 29.34
N SER A 524 -4.42 -22.08 30.32
CA SER A 524 -4.71 -22.90 31.50
C SER A 524 -5.88 -22.34 32.32
N LEU A 525 -5.92 -21.01 32.54
CA LEU A 525 -7.04 -20.37 33.24
C LEU A 525 -8.37 -20.53 32.51
N LEU A 526 -8.38 -20.39 31.18
CA LEU A 526 -9.58 -20.60 30.36
C LEU A 526 -10.08 -22.06 30.46
N THR A 527 -9.16 -23.01 30.48
CA THR A 527 -9.46 -24.44 30.64
C THR A 527 -10.03 -24.75 32.03
N GLU A 528 -9.41 -24.22 33.10
CA GLU A 528 -9.91 -24.37 34.48
C GLU A 528 -11.27 -23.69 34.65
N THR A 529 -11.49 -22.53 34.02
CA THR A 529 -12.78 -21.85 33.98
C THR A 529 -13.84 -22.74 33.34
N HIS A 530 -13.53 -23.37 32.21
CA HIS A 530 -14.45 -24.26 31.51
C HIS A 530 -14.91 -25.43 32.41
N GLU A 531 -13.97 -26.11 33.07
CA GLU A 531 -14.28 -27.23 33.95
C GLU A 531 -15.01 -26.78 35.22
N THR A 532 -14.70 -25.59 35.75
CA THR A 532 -15.42 -24.99 36.89
C THR A 532 -16.89 -24.74 36.55
N VAL A 533 -17.18 -24.10 35.41
CA VAL A 533 -18.56 -23.83 34.96
C VAL A 533 -19.31 -25.14 34.73
N LYS A 534 -18.67 -26.13 34.09
CA LYS A 534 -19.23 -27.46 33.87
C LYS A 534 -19.61 -28.15 35.18
N PHE A 535 -18.77 -28.05 36.21
CA PHE A 535 -19.03 -28.59 37.54
C PHE A 535 -20.20 -27.85 38.22
N GLN A 536 -20.19 -26.52 38.22
CA GLN A 536 -21.27 -25.69 38.79
C GLN A 536 -22.64 -26.02 38.15
N LEU A 537 -22.69 -26.17 36.82
CA LEU A 537 -23.91 -26.58 36.12
C LEU A 537 -24.37 -27.99 36.49
N LYS A 538 -23.44 -28.92 36.75
CA LYS A 538 -23.75 -30.27 37.21
C LYS A 538 -24.39 -30.24 38.61
N GLU A 539 -23.85 -29.44 39.52
CA GLU A 539 -24.40 -29.28 40.87
C GLU A 539 -25.76 -28.59 40.86
N LEU A 540 -25.94 -27.53 40.05
CA LEU A 540 -27.25 -26.89 39.87
C LEU A 540 -28.31 -27.86 39.32
N ARG A 541 -27.93 -28.78 38.44
CA ARG A 541 -28.85 -29.84 37.96
C ARG A 541 -29.24 -30.79 39.08
N LYS A 542 -28.28 -31.24 39.91
CA LYS A 542 -28.54 -32.12 41.06
C LYS A 542 -29.43 -31.45 42.12
N GLN A 543 -29.23 -30.16 42.39
CA GLN A 543 -30.06 -29.40 43.32
C GLN A 543 -31.49 -29.24 42.79
N LYS A 544 -31.66 -29.05 41.47
CA LYS A 544 -32.98 -29.02 40.82
C LYS A 544 -33.69 -30.39 40.85
N THR A 545 -32.96 -31.50 40.74
CA THR A 545 -33.56 -32.85 40.94
C THR A 545 -33.78 -33.20 42.41
N GLY A 546 -33.02 -32.65 43.35
CA GLY A 546 -33.18 -32.88 44.78
C GLY A 546 -34.35 -32.13 45.45
N THR A 547 -34.92 -31.13 44.78
CA THR A 547 -36.03 -30.29 45.33
C THR A 547 -37.40 -30.63 44.73
N ASN A 548 -37.48 -31.61 43.82
CA ASN A 548 -38.73 -32.11 43.25
C ASN A 548 -38.80 -33.65 43.37
N ASN A 549 -38.95 -34.14 44.60
CA ASN A 549 -39.42 -35.51 44.86
C ASN A 549 -40.95 -35.56 44.95
N ASP A 550 -41.63 -34.84 44.05
CA ASP A 550 -43.02 -35.09 43.70
C ASP A 550 -43.28 -34.54 42.31
N LYS A 551 -42.98 -35.35 41.28
CA LYS A 551 -43.83 -35.50 40.10
C LYS A 551 -43.31 -36.61 39.18
N GLN A 552 -44.23 -37.52 38.94
CA GLN A 552 -44.23 -38.62 37.98
C GLN A 552 -43.36 -38.40 36.74
N THR A 553 -42.57 -39.42 36.44
CA THR A 553 -42.05 -39.72 35.10
C THR A 553 -43.19 -39.69 34.08
N VAL A 554 -43.25 -38.62 33.29
CA VAL A 554 -43.96 -38.62 32.01
C VAL A 554 -42.90 -38.65 30.92
N SER A 555 -42.90 -39.73 30.16
CA SER A 555 -42.13 -39.90 28.93
C SER A 555 -42.39 -38.76 27.94
N PRO A 556 -41.40 -38.36 27.11
CA PRO A 556 -41.66 -37.39 26.06
C PRO A 556 -42.70 -37.95 25.08
N PRO A 557 -43.62 -37.13 24.54
CA PRO A 557 -44.58 -37.60 23.57
C PRO A 557 -43.86 -38.04 22.30
N LYS A 558 -44.06 -39.31 21.91
CA LYS A 558 -43.81 -39.77 20.54
C LYS A 558 -44.71 -38.96 19.63
N LEU A 559 -44.13 -38.09 18.79
CA LEU A 559 -44.85 -37.56 17.63
C LEU A 559 -45.12 -38.71 16.66
N SER A 560 -46.38 -38.85 16.28
CA SER A 560 -46.85 -39.73 15.20
C SER A 560 -46.44 -39.18 13.83
N PRO A 561 -46.29 -40.04 12.81
CA PRO A 561 -45.98 -39.61 11.45
C PRO A 561 -47.21 -38.94 10.84
N ILE A 562 -47.08 -37.69 10.42
CA ILE A 562 -48.02 -37.05 9.49
C ILE A 562 -47.30 -36.86 8.17
N GLU A 563 -47.97 -37.35 7.15
CA GLU A 563 -47.63 -37.40 5.74
C GLU A 563 -47.27 -36.01 5.18
N ILE A 564 -46.09 -35.91 4.57
CA ILE A 564 -45.82 -34.93 3.52
C ILE A 564 -45.48 -35.73 2.28
N GLU A 565 -46.53 -36.16 1.57
CA GLU A 565 -46.40 -36.59 0.18
C GLU A 565 -46.27 -35.36 -0.73
N ASN A 566 -45.40 -35.50 -1.74
CA ASN A 566 -45.21 -34.64 -2.91
C ASN A 566 -44.33 -33.39 -2.75
N ILE A 567 -43.02 -33.62 -2.58
CA ILE A 567 -41.97 -32.78 -3.15
C ILE A 567 -41.06 -33.70 -4.01
N PRO A 568 -40.70 -33.34 -5.24
CA PRO A 568 -39.92 -34.21 -6.13
C PRO A 568 -38.59 -34.59 -5.46
N ARG A 569 -38.29 -35.89 -5.45
CA ARG A 569 -37.01 -36.45 -4.98
C ARG A 569 -35.85 -35.68 -5.59
N LYS A 570 -35.25 -34.79 -4.80
CA LYS A 570 -33.93 -34.24 -5.05
C LYS A 570 -32.97 -35.37 -4.70
N ILE A 571 -32.18 -35.80 -5.67
CA ILE A 571 -31.23 -36.90 -5.59
C ILE A 571 -30.41 -36.75 -4.30
N GLU A 572 -30.72 -37.61 -3.33
CA GLU A 572 -29.96 -37.76 -2.11
C GLU A 572 -28.74 -38.60 -2.50
N VAL A 573 -27.65 -37.92 -2.80
CA VAL A 573 -26.36 -38.58 -3.00
C VAL A 573 -25.92 -39.05 -1.62
N ASP A 574 -26.04 -40.35 -1.39
CA ASP A 574 -25.42 -41.03 -0.27
C ASP A 574 -23.90 -40.90 -0.42
N PHE A 575 -23.26 -40.44 0.65
CA PHE A 575 -21.83 -40.15 0.70
C PHE A 575 -21.08 -41.18 1.56
N SER A 576 -21.72 -42.29 1.90
CA SER A 576 -21.11 -43.46 2.51
C SER A 576 -19.88 -43.96 1.72
N GLU A 577 -19.82 -43.70 0.41
CA GLU A 577 -18.69 -44.04 -0.46
C GLU A 577 -17.37 -43.32 -0.13
N LEU A 578 -17.39 -42.21 0.63
CA LEU A 578 -16.19 -41.44 1.01
C LEU A 578 -15.31 -42.09 2.09
N GLU A 579 -15.72 -43.23 2.66
CA GLU A 579 -14.88 -44.00 3.58
C GLU A 579 -13.76 -44.78 2.86
N GLU A 580 -13.92 -45.06 1.56
CA GLU A 580 -12.95 -45.83 0.76
C GLU A 580 -12.22 -44.99 -0.30
N TRP A 581 -12.17 -43.66 -0.14
CA TRP A 581 -11.61 -42.74 -1.15
C TRP A 581 -10.16 -43.04 -1.56
N GLU A 582 -9.40 -43.73 -0.71
CA GLU A 582 -8.02 -44.17 -0.99
C GLU A 582 -7.94 -45.19 -2.14
N THR A 583 -9.05 -45.85 -2.47
CA THR A 583 -9.16 -46.82 -3.57
C THR A 583 -9.58 -46.19 -4.90
N TRP A 584 -9.97 -44.92 -4.88
CA TRP A 584 -10.46 -44.22 -6.06
C TRP A 584 -9.31 -43.83 -6.99
N ASP A 585 -9.57 -43.87 -8.30
CA ASP A 585 -8.66 -43.28 -9.26
C ASP A 585 -8.72 -41.74 -9.23
N THR A 586 -7.71 -41.10 -9.81
CA THR A 586 -7.58 -39.65 -9.83
C THR A 586 -8.77 -38.96 -10.51
N GLY A 587 -9.37 -39.59 -11.52
CA GLY A 587 -10.53 -39.03 -12.23
C GLY A 587 -11.75 -38.94 -11.30
N HIS A 588 -12.03 -40.02 -10.59
CA HIS A 588 -13.13 -40.09 -9.63
C HIS A 588 -12.92 -39.12 -8.44
N ILE A 589 -11.70 -39.00 -7.94
CA ILE A 589 -11.34 -38.03 -6.89
C ILE A 589 -11.65 -36.59 -7.36
N ILE A 590 -11.27 -36.25 -8.59
CA ILE A 590 -11.48 -34.91 -9.15
C ILE A 590 -12.98 -34.65 -9.37
N GLU A 591 -13.71 -35.61 -9.92
CA GLU A 591 -15.16 -35.50 -10.13
C GLU A 591 -15.91 -35.27 -8.81
N MET A 592 -15.59 -36.05 -7.78
CA MET A 592 -16.18 -35.90 -6.45
C MET A 592 -15.85 -34.54 -5.84
N PHE A 593 -14.62 -34.05 -6.03
CA PHE A 593 -14.22 -32.71 -5.59
C PHE A 593 -15.04 -31.60 -6.26
N PHE A 594 -15.34 -31.74 -7.56
CA PHE A 594 -16.20 -30.80 -8.29
C PHE A 594 -17.66 -30.83 -7.82
N GLU A 595 -18.21 -32.01 -7.51
CA GLU A 595 -19.56 -32.15 -6.96
C GLU A 595 -19.68 -31.51 -5.57
N LEU A 596 -18.72 -31.77 -4.69
CA LEU A 596 -18.68 -31.17 -3.35
C LEU A 596 -18.54 -29.64 -3.44
N SER A 597 -17.70 -29.14 -4.36
CA SER A 597 -17.54 -27.71 -4.62
C SER A 597 -18.85 -27.07 -5.10
N ARG A 598 -19.59 -27.74 -5.99
CA ARG A 598 -20.92 -27.28 -6.45
C ARG A 598 -21.93 -27.25 -5.30
N LYS A 599 -21.93 -28.23 -4.39
CA LYS A 599 -22.79 -28.22 -3.20
C LYS A 599 -22.45 -27.08 -2.25
N ILE A 600 -21.17 -26.78 -2.05
CA ILE A 600 -20.71 -25.63 -1.26
C ILE A 600 -21.20 -24.32 -1.90
N GLN A 601 -21.16 -24.19 -3.22
CA GLN A 601 -21.56 -22.97 -3.90
C GLN A 601 -23.09 -22.80 -3.97
N ALA A 602 -23.83 -23.85 -4.28
CA ALA A 602 -25.27 -23.81 -4.52
C ALA A 602 -26.14 -24.04 -3.26
N GLY A 603 -25.53 -24.51 -2.16
CA GLY A 603 -26.25 -24.80 -0.91
C GLY A 603 -26.84 -23.55 -0.26
N LYS A 604 -28.17 -23.55 -0.06
CA LYS A 604 -28.89 -22.51 0.72
C LYS A 604 -28.83 -22.76 2.22
N GLU A 605 -28.64 -24.00 2.64
CA GLU A 605 -28.59 -24.41 4.05
C GLU A 605 -27.15 -24.57 4.54
N ILE A 606 -26.89 -24.13 5.77
CA ILE A 606 -25.53 -24.07 6.33
C ILE A 606 -24.95 -25.46 6.66
N LEU A 607 -25.77 -26.38 7.17
CA LEU A 607 -25.30 -27.71 7.59
C LEU A 607 -24.79 -28.56 6.40
N PRO A 608 -25.52 -28.67 5.28
CA PRO A 608 -25.01 -29.38 4.09
C PRO A 608 -23.74 -28.77 3.50
N LYS A 609 -23.55 -27.45 3.63
CA LYS A 609 -22.32 -26.77 3.19
C LYS A 609 -21.13 -27.15 4.06
N ILE A 610 -21.32 -27.17 5.39
CA ILE A 610 -20.28 -27.62 6.33
C ILE A 610 -19.91 -29.07 6.04
N GLU A 611 -20.89 -29.94 5.86
CA GLU A 611 -20.66 -31.36 5.53
C GLU A 611 -19.91 -31.54 4.20
N ALA A 612 -20.28 -30.79 3.16
CA ALA A 612 -19.57 -30.81 1.88
C ALA A 612 -18.13 -30.28 1.99
N CYS A 613 -17.91 -29.25 2.81
CA CYS A 613 -16.57 -28.75 3.11
C CYS A 613 -15.72 -29.82 3.82
N GLU A 614 -16.22 -30.45 4.88
CA GLU A 614 -15.51 -31.50 5.63
C GLU A 614 -15.16 -32.69 4.74
N LYS A 615 -16.07 -33.10 3.85
CA LYS A 615 -15.84 -34.18 2.89
C LYS A 615 -14.81 -33.80 1.82
N SER A 616 -14.86 -32.58 1.30
CA SER A 616 -13.90 -32.12 0.28
C SER A 616 -12.47 -32.09 0.82
N TYR A 617 -12.30 -31.85 2.12
CA TYR A 617 -10.99 -31.83 2.77
C TYR A 617 -10.28 -33.19 2.72
N LYS A 618 -11.01 -34.30 2.92
CA LYS A 618 -10.44 -35.65 2.90
C LYS A 618 -9.70 -35.96 1.59
N ILE A 619 -10.21 -35.46 0.47
CA ILE A 619 -9.68 -35.69 -0.87
C ILE A 619 -8.87 -34.49 -1.41
N LEU A 620 -8.65 -33.44 -0.62
CA LEU A 620 -8.01 -32.20 -1.10
C LEU A 620 -6.54 -32.40 -1.46
N LYS A 621 -5.81 -33.20 -0.68
CA LYS A 621 -4.38 -33.46 -0.90
C LYS A 621 -4.08 -34.10 -2.27
N PRO A 622 -4.77 -35.18 -2.70
CA PRO A 622 -4.58 -35.71 -4.05
C PRO A 622 -5.03 -34.75 -5.15
N VAL A 623 -6.08 -33.95 -4.93
CA VAL A 623 -6.53 -32.91 -5.89
C VAL A 623 -5.45 -31.84 -6.11
N ILE A 624 -4.83 -31.34 -5.03
CA ILE A 624 -3.72 -30.37 -5.12
C ILE A 624 -2.54 -30.99 -5.87
N LYS A 625 -2.23 -32.26 -5.62
CA LYS A 625 -1.14 -32.97 -6.31
C LYS A 625 -1.41 -33.07 -7.81
N PHE A 626 -2.66 -33.35 -8.21
CA PHE A 626 -3.08 -33.38 -9.61
C PHE A 626 -2.87 -32.04 -10.31
N PHE A 627 -3.42 -30.94 -9.77
CA PHE A 627 -3.31 -29.62 -10.40
C PHE A 627 -1.89 -29.02 -10.35
N LYS A 628 -1.02 -29.45 -9.44
CA LYS A 628 0.41 -29.09 -9.50
C LYS A 628 1.16 -29.76 -10.66
N GLN A 629 0.62 -30.83 -11.21
CA GLN A 629 1.20 -31.60 -12.32
C GLN A 629 0.55 -31.27 -13.66
N ASP A 630 -0.53 -30.49 -13.65
CA ASP A 630 -1.26 -30.05 -14.84
C ASP A 630 -1.03 -28.53 -15.06
N PRO A 631 -0.14 -28.13 -15.98
CA PRO A 631 0.22 -26.72 -16.20
C PRO A 631 -0.93 -25.88 -16.77
N ASP A 632 -1.97 -26.50 -17.32
CA ASP A 632 -3.13 -25.84 -17.93
C ASP A 632 -4.41 -25.98 -17.07
N GLY A 633 -4.39 -26.83 -16.04
CA GLY A 633 -5.51 -27.12 -15.17
C GLY A 633 -5.68 -26.07 -14.05
N LEU A 634 -6.71 -25.23 -14.15
CA LEU A 634 -7.10 -24.36 -13.05
C LEU A 634 -8.09 -25.11 -12.13
N PRO A 635 -7.84 -25.19 -10.81
CA PRO A 635 -8.83 -25.74 -9.89
C PRO A 635 -10.09 -24.86 -9.87
N PRO A 636 -11.28 -25.43 -9.57
CA PRO A 636 -12.50 -24.64 -9.46
C PRO A 636 -12.36 -23.54 -8.41
N SER A 637 -12.89 -22.36 -8.71
CA SER A 637 -13.00 -21.27 -7.73
C SER A 637 -14.02 -21.65 -6.65
N ILE A 638 -13.55 -22.07 -5.47
CA ILE A 638 -14.43 -22.36 -4.33
C ILE A 638 -14.79 -21.04 -3.63
N TYR A 639 -15.98 -20.51 -3.93
CA TYR A 639 -16.53 -19.32 -3.28
C TYR A 639 -17.11 -19.63 -1.90
N CYS A 640 -16.25 -19.89 -0.92
CA CYS A 640 -16.69 -20.10 0.46
C CYS A 640 -16.59 -18.78 1.26
N ARG A 641 -17.45 -17.81 0.89
CA ARG A 641 -17.41 -16.41 1.36
C ARG A 641 -17.56 -16.21 2.88
N GLU A 642 -18.17 -17.14 3.61
CA GLU A 642 -18.54 -16.90 5.02
C GLU A 642 -17.74 -17.73 6.03
N TYR A 643 -17.33 -18.96 5.69
CA TYR A 643 -16.66 -19.86 6.64
C TYR A 643 -15.40 -20.53 6.07
N GLY A 644 -15.16 -20.43 4.76
CA GLY A 644 -14.09 -21.13 4.05
C GLY A 644 -12.70 -20.87 4.62
N PRO A 645 -12.26 -19.61 4.73
CA PRO A 645 -10.94 -19.30 5.27
C PRO A 645 -10.74 -19.84 6.69
N SER A 646 -11.78 -19.78 7.54
CA SER A 646 -11.71 -20.29 8.92
C SER A 646 -11.71 -21.83 9.00
N LEU A 647 -12.40 -22.51 8.08
CA LEU A 647 -12.45 -23.98 8.03
C LEU A 647 -11.15 -24.54 7.45
N TYR A 648 -10.61 -23.95 6.38
CA TYR A 648 -9.32 -24.34 5.80
C TYR A 648 -8.15 -24.02 6.76
N SER A 649 -8.23 -22.93 7.52
CA SER A 649 -7.26 -22.61 8.58
C SER A 649 -7.36 -23.55 9.79
N ARG A 650 -8.53 -24.14 10.07
CA ARG A 650 -8.72 -25.12 11.16
C ARG A 650 -8.29 -26.53 10.79
N LEU A 651 -8.25 -26.84 9.49
CA LEU A 651 -7.95 -28.18 9.00
C LEU A 651 -6.51 -28.31 8.49
N GLY A 652 -5.78 -27.20 8.26
CA GLY A 652 -4.40 -27.21 7.78
C GLY A 652 -3.34 -27.50 8.87
N ASN A 653 -2.94 -28.78 8.95
CA ASN A 653 -1.55 -29.24 9.03
C ASN A 653 -1.28 -30.11 7.79
#